data_AF-A0A1I3G2F6-F1
#
_entry.id   AF-A0A1I3G2F6-F1
#
_cell.length_a   1.000
_cell.length_b   1.000
_cell.length_c   1.000
_cell.angle_alpha   90.00
_cell.angle_beta   90.00
_cell.angle_gamma   90.00
#
_symmetry.space_group_name_H-M   'P 1'
#
loop_
_entity.id
_entity.type
_entity.pdbx_description
1 polymer ?
#
loop_
_entity_poly.entity_id
_entity_poly.type
_entity_poly.pdbx_seq_one_letter_code
_entity_poly.pdbx_strand_id
1 'polypeptide(L)'
;MSFNLSSTPFSSTSAWNQLVPTGATYTSLNWPTSTGWNYDVGWGNVPVYVASSSDPVVQVSVPASWGWPGGTVSVHVPVGATGGTPTDSSIVIVDGDNVYNFWRFNRTSNTTATAQSYGEANAVTDTGWGTAGKGAGILAVGASELGGMLIKAQTDTGTIDHALQLAVDGSLLKSGYVSPAIATDGSSSSGIMQEGELLAIAPGTPMPSGLSTLGQEVFHALQQYGAYVVDTGGTQTAIRTQANSYDSATMNALRLDMNSVLPMLKAVSGGTPTPSGSTSPTTPSVTPAVTQATASPATGIEQAGSTITLALGFNEAVTVTGTPTLSLNDGNTATYVGGSGTSTLTFKTTVAATDANTSALAITGVNLPSGASIKDASGVAASLSGAVKTFAGLQIDPIAPAVTQATASPGTGTEHVGDAITLTLGFNEAVTVTGTPTLSLNDGGTATYAGGSGTGTLTFKTTVASTNTSTSALAITGVNLPSGAAIKDASGVAANLAGAVKTFSGLQVDPTSSTSTTSTTPTTPTTPTTPSTPSSTTPVLTIANNSLTVAGRGGTVDLGAKVTTTDSNDLVTVNITGLPKYESITDKLDGKTFSGNNITLTAAQVDSGLVLTSSYRGGGHPVATLTLTASAKDPSTGAVSTASPQTITVIDPQPTAATATTTSSSDHQHHVATDHQHAATATTAVTPTSSQTIDSAVHHHHHHHHHHLATDHHHADPTTTAVTQTSPHTVDPAVHPQETAANTGSLASRAFALLQQHVDPAASTLATTAPQPIAAADHPVGAGMASLASQSFALLNQYLAGHTGHVDAGQIVSAVSQAIGLGHEPLLARPQH
;
A
#
# COMPACT_ATOMS: atom_id res chain seq x y z
N MET A 1 14.27 16.52 20.24
CA MET A 1 14.01 15.58 19.13
C MET A 1 15.34 14.93 18.87
N SER A 2 15.42 13.62 18.60
CA SER A 2 16.72 13.03 18.23
C SER A 2 17.13 13.53 16.84
N PHE A 3 18.41 13.86 16.66
CA PHE A 3 19.01 14.08 15.35
C PHE A 3 18.82 12.84 14.44
N ASN A 4 18.69 13.09 13.13
CA ASN A 4 18.57 12.05 12.12
C ASN A 4 19.51 12.35 10.94
N LEU A 5 20.08 11.32 10.33
CA LEU A 5 21.02 11.43 9.22
C LEU A 5 20.45 12.09 7.96
N SER A 6 19.13 12.23 7.82
CA SER A 6 18.49 12.99 6.74
C SER A 6 18.35 14.50 7.03
N SER A 7 18.97 15.00 8.11
CA SER A 7 19.01 16.42 8.45
C SER A 7 20.44 16.93 8.45
N THR A 8 20.63 18.22 8.19
CA THR A 8 21.95 18.85 8.25
C THR A 8 22.48 18.82 9.68
N PRO A 9 23.68 18.24 9.95
CA PRO A 9 24.23 18.18 11.29
C PRO A 9 24.71 19.55 11.76
N PHE A 10 24.71 19.73 13.08
CA PHE A 10 25.15 20.91 13.82
C PHE A 10 24.23 22.13 13.68
N SER A 11 24.41 23.09 14.59
CA SER A 11 23.61 24.31 14.67
C SER A 11 23.58 25.10 13.35
N SER A 12 22.50 25.86 13.11
CA SER A 12 22.38 26.77 11.95
C SER A 12 23.37 27.95 11.96
N THR A 13 24.18 28.07 13.02
CA THR A 13 25.33 28.98 13.14
C THR A 13 26.67 28.28 12.95
N SER A 14 26.70 26.97 12.68
CA SER A 14 27.91 26.26 12.27
C SER A 14 28.45 26.81 10.95
N ALA A 15 29.78 26.87 10.83
CA ALA A 15 30.46 27.16 9.57
C ALA A 15 30.12 26.12 8.47
N TRP A 16 29.80 24.87 8.83
CA TRP A 16 29.28 23.88 7.89
C TRP A 16 27.97 24.33 7.22
N ASN A 17 27.17 25.12 7.92
CA ASN A 17 25.78 25.41 7.58
C ASN A 17 25.60 26.88 7.13
N GLN A 18 26.70 27.59 6.85
CA GLN A 18 26.65 28.93 6.26
C GLN A 18 26.81 28.86 4.74
N LEU A 19 26.02 29.66 4.02
CA LEU A 19 26.30 29.98 2.62
C LEU A 19 27.63 30.73 2.50
N VAL A 20 28.29 30.58 1.35
CA VAL A 20 29.50 31.36 1.00
C VAL A 20 29.20 32.87 1.17
N PRO A 21 30.08 33.66 1.82
CA PRO A 21 29.79 35.05 2.14
C PRO A 21 29.42 35.90 0.92
N THR A 22 28.35 36.68 1.05
CA THR A 22 27.90 37.58 -0.01
C THR A 22 28.98 38.62 -0.31
N GLY A 23 29.39 38.72 -1.58
CA GLY A 23 30.49 39.60 -1.99
C GLY A 23 31.90 39.05 -1.72
N ALA A 24 32.07 37.75 -1.47
CA ALA A 24 33.39 37.12 -1.34
C ALA A 24 34.23 37.22 -2.63
N THR A 25 35.56 37.23 -2.45
CA THR A 25 36.57 37.17 -3.51
C THR A 25 37.02 35.73 -3.72
N TYR A 26 37.03 35.28 -4.97
CA TYR A 26 37.33 33.89 -5.37
C TYR A 26 38.69 33.84 -6.09
N THR A 27 39.75 33.53 -5.34
CA THR A 27 41.12 33.49 -5.84
C THR A 27 41.41 32.14 -6.52
N SER A 28 41.80 32.16 -7.79
CA SER A 28 42.15 30.94 -8.54
C SER A 28 43.35 30.22 -7.90
N LEU A 29 43.21 28.90 -7.71
CA LEU A 29 44.26 28.03 -7.22
C LEU A 29 44.94 27.29 -8.38
N ASN A 30 46.26 27.05 -8.27
CA ASN A 30 47.03 26.32 -9.27
C ASN A 30 46.87 24.80 -9.07
N TRP A 31 45.64 24.31 -9.27
CA TRP A 31 45.32 22.89 -9.20
C TRP A 31 46.16 22.05 -10.19
N PRO A 32 46.66 20.86 -9.79
CA PRO A 32 47.22 19.90 -10.73
C PRO A 32 46.20 19.48 -11.78
N THR A 33 46.66 19.26 -13.02
CA THR A 33 45.85 18.64 -14.07
C THR A 33 45.30 17.30 -13.59
N SER A 34 44.04 16.98 -13.92
CA SER A 34 43.47 15.66 -13.63
C SER A 34 44.29 14.55 -14.31
N THR A 35 44.57 13.50 -13.55
CA THR A 35 45.16 12.23 -14.01
C THR A 35 44.12 11.11 -14.15
N GLY A 36 42.85 11.42 -13.87
CA GLY A 36 41.77 10.47 -13.61
C GLY A 36 41.75 9.89 -12.17
N TRP A 37 42.81 10.11 -11.38
CA TRP A 37 43.00 9.43 -10.08
C TRP A 37 43.51 10.33 -8.95
N ASN A 38 43.92 11.57 -9.22
CA ASN A 38 44.31 12.55 -8.19
C ASN A 38 43.11 13.31 -7.59
N TYR A 39 41.93 13.18 -8.18
CA TYR A 39 40.66 13.66 -7.64
C TYR A 39 39.72 12.48 -7.39
N ASP A 40 39.22 12.35 -6.16
CA ASP A 40 38.56 11.13 -5.68
C ASP A 40 37.42 11.42 -4.67
N VAL A 41 36.80 10.36 -4.13
CA VAL A 41 35.69 10.38 -3.17
C VAL A 41 35.89 9.29 -2.11
N GLY A 42 35.49 9.56 -0.86
CA GLY A 42 35.47 8.56 0.22
C GLY A 42 36.79 8.36 0.95
N TRP A 43 37.67 9.38 0.98
CA TRP A 43 38.90 9.35 1.76
C TRP A 43 38.65 8.96 3.24
N GLY A 44 39.45 8.02 3.75
CA GLY A 44 39.31 7.45 5.10
C GLY A 44 38.31 6.29 5.24
N ASN A 45 37.47 6.02 4.24
CA ASN A 45 36.53 4.88 4.24
C ASN A 45 35.68 4.77 5.53
N VAL A 46 35.07 5.89 5.95
CA VAL A 46 34.46 6.05 7.27
C VAL A 46 33.00 5.60 7.30
N PRO A 47 32.64 4.58 8.10
CA PRO A 47 31.25 4.17 8.30
C PRO A 47 30.56 5.04 9.35
N VAL A 48 29.29 5.35 9.11
CA VAL A 48 28.42 6.10 10.02
C VAL A 48 27.29 5.19 10.49
N TYR A 49 27.11 5.08 11.81
CA TYR A 49 26.05 4.28 12.43
C TYR A 49 25.15 5.16 13.30
N VAL A 50 23.84 4.94 13.26
CA VAL A 50 22.89 5.49 14.24
C VAL A 50 22.59 4.39 15.26
N ALA A 51 22.73 4.72 16.54
CA ALA A 51 22.44 3.83 17.64
C ALA A 51 21.00 3.99 18.15
N SER A 52 20.46 2.91 18.70
CA SER A 52 19.18 2.86 19.38
C SER A 52 19.34 2.62 20.89
N SER A 53 18.32 2.97 21.68
CA SER A 53 18.28 2.60 23.11
C SER A 53 18.13 1.09 23.37
N SER A 54 18.06 0.28 22.31
CA SER A 54 18.10 -1.19 22.36
C SER A 54 19.47 -1.78 22.02
N ASP A 55 20.41 -0.97 21.53
CA ASP A 55 21.78 -1.42 21.26
C ASP A 55 22.59 -1.53 22.56
N PRO A 56 23.58 -2.43 22.63
CA PRO A 56 24.39 -2.58 23.82
C PRO A 56 25.23 -1.33 24.08
N VAL A 57 25.22 -0.84 25.32
CA VAL A 57 26.16 0.18 25.78
C VAL A 57 27.57 -0.42 25.78
N VAL A 58 28.44 0.14 24.95
CA VAL A 58 29.85 -0.22 24.84
C VAL A 58 30.69 0.72 25.69
N GLN A 59 31.55 0.12 26.50
CA GLN A 59 32.64 0.79 27.21
C GLN A 59 33.84 0.91 26.27
N VAL A 60 34.05 2.09 25.68
CA VAL A 60 35.15 2.38 24.75
C VAL A 60 36.33 2.96 25.53
N SER A 61 37.39 2.19 25.72
CA SER A 61 38.61 2.64 26.39
C SER A 61 39.50 3.46 25.45
N VAL A 62 39.93 4.64 25.91
CA VAL A 62 40.65 5.64 25.10
C VAL A 62 41.80 6.31 25.89
N PRO A 63 42.96 6.59 25.27
CA PRO A 63 44.00 7.42 25.86
C PRO A 63 43.61 8.91 25.82
N ALA A 64 44.34 9.76 26.54
CA ALA A 64 44.20 11.20 26.41
C ALA A 64 44.73 11.67 25.05
N SER A 65 43.91 12.36 24.26
CA SER A 65 44.25 12.82 22.91
C SER A 65 43.30 13.92 22.44
N TRP A 66 43.72 14.77 21.49
CA TRP A 66 42.92 15.87 20.89
C TRP A 66 42.15 16.76 21.89
N GLY A 67 42.70 16.92 23.11
CA GLY A 67 42.09 17.70 24.19
C GLY A 67 41.11 16.96 25.09
N TRP A 68 40.79 15.70 24.77
CA TRP A 68 39.94 14.85 25.61
C TRP A 68 40.77 14.09 26.64
N PRO A 69 40.27 13.94 27.88
CA PRO A 69 40.92 13.12 28.90
C PRO A 69 40.81 11.64 28.52
N GLY A 70 41.86 10.88 28.86
CA GLY A 70 41.83 9.42 28.74
C GLY A 70 40.94 8.78 29.80
N GLY A 71 40.32 7.65 29.46
CA GLY A 71 39.33 6.99 30.30
C GLY A 71 38.45 6.04 29.49
N THR A 72 37.18 5.97 29.85
CA THR A 72 36.18 5.11 29.19
C THR A 72 34.97 5.93 28.79
N VAL A 73 34.63 5.93 27.50
CA VAL A 73 33.39 6.54 26.98
C VAL A 73 32.29 5.47 26.98
N SER A 74 31.09 5.82 27.43
CA SER A 74 29.91 4.94 27.34
C SER A 74 29.02 5.40 26.20
N VAL A 75 28.80 4.55 25.20
CA VAL A 75 28.00 4.87 23.99
C VAL A 75 27.17 3.63 23.63
N HIS A 76 25.92 3.78 23.19
CA HIS A 76 25.18 2.70 22.55
C HIS A 76 25.82 2.42 21.18
N VAL A 77 26.21 1.17 20.88
CA VAL A 77 26.89 0.86 19.60
C VAL A 77 26.28 -0.39 18.94
N PRO A 78 25.65 -0.27 17.76
CA PRO A 78 24.97 -1.36 17.08
C PRO A 78 25.80 -2.64 16.97
N VAL A 79 25.15 -3.79 17.17
CA VAL A 79 25.83 -5.10 17.14
C VAL A 79 26.47 -5.31 15.76
N GLY A 80 27.76 -5.62 15.75
CA GLY A 80 28.54 -5.78 14.52
C GLY A 80 29.08 -4.48 13.90
N ALA A 81 28.81 -3.30 14.48
CA ALA A 81 29.45 -2.06 14.03
C ALA A 81 30.97 -2.07 14.27
N THR A 82 31.73 -1.71 13.24
CA THR A 82 33.20 -1.66 13.19
C THR A 82 33.66 -0.42 12.44
N GLY A 83 34.88 0.06 12.70
CA GLY A 83 35.49 1.13 11.90
C GLY A 83 35.94 0.68 10.52
N GLY A 84 36.45 1.64 9.73
CA GLY A 84 37.02 1.38 8.40
C GLY A 84 38.24 0.44 8.42
N THR A 85 38.74 0.07 7.24
CA THR A 85 39.88 -0.86 7.09
C THR A 85 41.09 -0.20 6.43
N PRO A 86 42.36 -0.55 6.77
CA PRO A 86 42.86 -1.01 8.07
C PRO A 86 43.92 -0.06 8.67
N THR A 87 44.24 1.07 8.03
CA THR A 87 45.22 2.07 8.51
C THR A 87 44.56 3.13 9.39
N ASP A 88 43.44 3.64 8.91
CA ASP A 88 42.71 4.82 9.42
C ASP A 88 41.28 4.43 9.77
N SER A 89 41.18 3.38 10.60
CA SER A 89 39.95 2.74 11.03
C SER A 89 39.09 3.63 11.96
N SER A 90 38.61 4.77 11.47
CA SER A 90 37.64 5.59 12.18
C SER A 90 36.21 5.06 12.03
N ILE A 91 35.30 5.58 12.87
CA ILE A 91 33.87 5.28 12.89
C ILE A 91 33.15 6.50 13.47
N VAL A 92 32.00 6.84 12.87
CA VAL A 92 31.05 7.80 13.43
C VAL A 92 29.87 7.06 14.02
N ILE A 93 29.52 7.38 15.27
CA ILE A 93 28.40 6.78 16.00
C ILE A 93 27.51 7.93 16.48
N VAL A 94 26.28 7.98 16.00
CA VAL A 94 25.24 8.91 16.43
C VAL A 94 24.41 8.22 17.52
N ASP A 95 24.50 8.69 18.76
CA ASP A 95 23.75 8.18 19.90
C ASP A 95 22.88 9.31 20.48
N GLY A 96 21.57 9.24 20.19
CA GLY A 96 20.64 10.34 20.46
C GLY A 96 20.95 11.58 19.61
N ASP A 97 21.40 12.64 20.28
CA ASP A 97 21.87 13.89 19.65
C ASP A 97 23.40 13.99 19.63
N ASN A 98 24.14 13.02 20.19
CA ASN A 98 25.61 13.08 20.31
C ASN A 98 26.30 12.31 19.17
N VAL A 99 27.37 12.90 18.63
CA VAL A 99 28.19 12.36 17.55
C VAL A 99 29.55 11.98 18.10
N TYR A 100 29.81 10.67 18.23
CA TYR A 100 31.12 10.14 18.63
C TYR A 100 31.93 9.77 17.40
N ASN A 101 33.13 10.35 17.29
CA ASN A 101 34.09 10.12 16.22
C ASN A 101 35.26 9.38 16.85
N PHE A 102 35.44 8.08 16.60
CA PHE A 102 36.50 7.27 17.22
C PHE A 102 37.56 6.87 16.19
N TRP A 103 38.84 7.24 16.40
CA TRP A 103 39.93 6.81 15.52
C TRP A 103 40.56 5.50 15.99
N ARG A 104 40.75 4.57 15.04
CA ARG A 104 41.23 3.19 15.26
C ARG A 104 40.36 2.43 16.27
N PHE A 105 39.06 2.47 16.03
CA PHE A 105 38.07 1.75 16.82
C PHE A 105 38.15 0.23 16.60
N ASN A 106 38.38 -0.50 17.68
CA ASN A 106 38.47 -1.96 17.72
C ASN A 106 37.49 -2.50 18.76
N ARG A 107 36.43 -3.18 18.31
CA ARG A 107 35.42 -3.77 19.19
C ARG A 107 35.93 -5.11 19.75
N THR A 108 35.98 -5.23 21.07
CA THR A 108 36.51 -6.42 21.75
C THR A 108 35.43 -7.35 22.31
N SER A 109 34.20 -6.84 22.51
CA SER A 109 33.01 -7.65 22.81
C SER A 109 31.73 -6.88 22.47
N ASN A 110 30.56 -7.46 22.76
CA ASN A 110 29.29 -6.73 22.63
C ASN A 110 29.22 -5.47 23.51
N THR A 111 29.96 -5.40 24.63
CA THR A 111 29.92 -4.30 25.61
C THR A 111 31.27 -3.61 25.84
N THR A 112 32.33 -3.96 25.10
CA THR A 112 33.67 -3.36 25.25
C THR A 112 34.35 -3.08 23.91
N ALA A 113 35.10 -1.98 23.84
CA ALA A 113 35.94 -1.61 22.70
C ALA A 113 37.16 -0.80 23.14
N THR A 114 38.10 -0.57 22.23
CA THR A 114 39.23 0.35 22.39
C THR A 114 39.33 1.28 21.19
N ALA A 115 39.75 2.53 21.38
CA ALA A 115 40.12 3.44 20.29
C ALA A 115 41.40 4.21 20.66
N GLN A 116 42.17 4.66 19.66
CA GLN A 116 43.41 5.42 19.90
C GLN A 116 43.16 6.92 20.09
N SER A 117 41.97 7.41 19.74
CA SER A 117 41.50 8.78 19.98
C SER A 117 39.98 8.86 19.83
N TYR A 118 39.37 9.90 20.38
CA TYR A 118 37.99 10.27 20.07
C TYR A 118 37.78 11.78 20.04
N GLY A 119 36.66 12.20 19.44
CA GLY A 119 36.04 13.49 19.69
C GLY A 119 34.52 13.36 19.68
N GLU A 120 33.85 14.19 20.45
CA GLU A 120 32.40 14.21 20.64
C GLU A 120 31.85 15.63 20.39
N ALA A 121 30.70 15.72 19.73
CA ALA A 121 29.95 16.95 19.53
C ALA A 121 28.45 16.67 19.44
N ASN A 122 27.61 17.61 19.86
CA ASN A 122 26.17 17.49 19.72
C ASN A 122 25.71 17.92 18.32
N ALA A 123 24.98 17.05 17.62
CA ALA A 123 24.50 17.22 16.25
C ALA A 123 23.43 18.32 16.08
N VAL A 124 22.97 18.95 17.15
CA VAL A 124 21.91 19.97 17.12
C VAL A 124 22.40 21.31 17.69
N THR A 125 23.11 21.30 18.82
CA THR A 125 23.51 22.54 19.52
C THR A 125 24.89 23.06 19.14
N ASP A 126 25.82 22.18 18.78
CA ASP A 126 27.23 22.56 18.64
C ASP A 126 27.52 23.05 17.22
N THR A 127 28.76 23.44 16.94
CA THR A 127 29.20 23.84 15.59
C THR A 127 29.76 22.65 14.79
N GLY A 128 30.10 21.54 15.42
CA GLY A 128 30.88 20.45 14.78
C GLY A 128 32.34 20.81 14.52
N TRP A 129 32.80 21.98 14.99
CA TRP A 129 34.19 22.42 14.97
C TRP A 129 34.76 22.45 16.39
N GLY A 130 36.04 22.08 16.53
CA GLY A 130 36.71 22.09 17.82
C GLY A 130 36.85 23.49 18.44
N THR A 131 37.15 23.53 19.73
CA THR A 131 37.55 24.74 20.45
C THR A 131 39.04 24.67 20.77
N ALA A 132 39.67 25.81 21.09
CA ALA A 132 41.14 25.87 21.23
C ALA A 132 41.67 24.82 22.24
N GLY A 133 42.36 23.80 21.71
CA GLY A 133 42.89 22.69 22.50
C GLY A 133 41.91 21.54 22.80
N LYS A 134 40.73 21.48 22.16
CA LYS A 134 39.76 20.36 22.25
C LYS A 134 38.96 20.15 20.95
N GLY A 135 39.18 19.05 20.26
CA GLY A 135 38.49 18.70 19.00
C GLY A 135 37.03 18.27 19.17
N ALA A 136 36.18 18.62 18.21
CA ALA A 136 34.81 18.11 18.04
C ALA A 136 34.78 16.72 17.35
N GLY A 137 35.91 16.28 16.81
CA GLY A 137 36.15 14.97 16.22
C GLY A 137 37.64 14.71 16.09
N ILE A 138 38.01 13.84 15.15
CA ILE A 138 39.39 13.32 14.98
C ILE A 138 40.08 13.73 13.67
N LEU A 139 39.45 14.60 12.86
CA LEU A 139 40.08 15.22 11.68
C LEU A 139 41.23 16.14 12.10
N ALA A 140 42.24 16.34 11.24
CA ALA A 140 43.41 17.16 11.52
C ALA A 140 43.08 18.60 11.95
N VAL A 141 42.03 19.21 11.37
CA VAL A 141 41.50 20.53 11.79
C VAL A 141 40.80 20.56 13.16
N GLY A 142 40.52 19.40 13.76
CA GLY A 142 39.77 19.25 15.02
C GLY A 142 38.24 19.27 14.88
N ALA A 143 37.70 19.06 13.67
CA ALA A 143 36.26 18.99 13.40
C ALA A 143 35.69 17.57 13.52
N SER A 144 34.36 17.46 13.64
CA SER A 144 33.64 16.17 13.54
C SER A 144 33.66 15.63 12.12
N GLU A 145 33.91 14.32 11.99
CA GLU A 145 33.85 13.58 10.73
C GLU A 145 32.45 13.57 10.11
N LEU A 146 31.39 13.92 10.86
CA LEU A 146 30.02 14.05 10.32
C LEU A 146 29.78 15.40 9.63
N GLY A 147 30.46 16.47 10.04
CA GLY A 147 30.18 17.83 9.57
C GLY A 147 30.70 18.04 8.15
N GLY A 148 29.82 18.11 7.15
CA GLY A 148 30.23 18.21 5.75
C GLY A 148 30.65 16.90 5.07
N MET A 149 30.41 15.74 5.70
CA MET A 149 30.46 14.46 4.99
C MET A 149 29.20 14.30 4.13
N LEU A 150 29.31 13.74 2.93
CA LEU A 150 28.15 13.33 2.15
C LEU A 150 27.48 12.11 2.80
N ILE A 151 26.35 12.31 3.47
CA ILE A 151 25.52 11.26 4.07
C ILE A 151 24.42 10.86 3.08
N LYS A 152 24.23 9.55 2.85
CA LYS A 152 23.29 9.08 1.81
C LYS A 152 21.85 9.54 2.07
N ALA A 153 21.45 9.60 3.34
CA ALA A 153 20.13 10.07 3.75
C ALA A 153 19.87 11.57 3.49
N GLN A 154 20.91 12.36 3.16
CA GLN A 154 20.79 13.75 2.69
C GLN A 154 20.75 13.79 1.16
N THR A 155 21.68 13.11 0.48
CA THR A 155 21.69 13.09 -1.00
C THR A 155 20.43 12.46 -1.58
N ASP A 156 19.78 11.53 -0.86
CA ASP A 156 18.48 10.97 -1.23
C ASP A 156 17.31 11.98 -1.14
N THR A 157 17.53 13.22 -0.68
CA THR A 157 16.59 14.36 -0.81
C THR A 157 16.88 15.27 -2.01
N GLY A 158 17.92 15.00 -2.80
CA GLY A 158 18.30 15.78 -3.98
C GLY A 158 18.91 17.15 -3.70
N THR A 159 19.24 17.46 -2.44
CA THR A 159 19.93 18.69 -2.02
C THR A 159 21.03 18.38 -1.02
N ILE A 160 22.03 19.25 -0.94
CA ILE A 160 23.13 19.17 0.01
C ILE A 160 23.30 20.58 0.60
N ASP A 161 22.54 20.84 1.66
CA ASP A 161 22.35 22.18 2.22
C ASP A 161 23.44 22.54 3.26
N HIS A 162 24.70 22.18 2.96
CA HIS A 162 25.89 22.43 3.78
C HIS A 162 27.19 22.37 2.96
N ALA A 163 28.27 22.93 3.53
CA ALA A 163 29.62 22.86 2.98
C ALA A 163 30.19 21.43 3.11
N LEU A 164 31.14 21.07 2.25
CA LEU A 164 31.74 19.74 2.22
C LEU A 164 33.11 19.65 2.91
N GLN A 165 33.47 18.47 3.41
CA GLN A 165 34.84 18.13 3.79
C GLN A 165 35.68 17.86 2.55
N LEU A 166 36.84 18.53 2.44
CA LEU A 166 37.86 18.26 1.45
C LEU A 166 39.17 17.81 2.15
N ALA A 167 39.55 16.56 1.93
CA ALA A 167 40.93 16.12 2.20
C ALA A 167 41.78 16.46 0.97
N VAL A 168 42.98 17.01 1.17
CA VAL A 168 43.79 17.61 0.09
C VAL A 168 45.14 16.91 -0.04
N ASP A 169 45.63 16.72 -1.26
CA ASP A 169 46.97 16.16 -1.52
C ASP A 169 48.03 16.89 -0.68
N GLY A 170 48.82 16.16 0.10
CA GLY A 170 49.72 16.72 1.10
C GLY A 170 50.80 17.63 0.51
N SER A 171 51.10 17.53 -0.79
CA SER A 171 52.01 18.45 -1.49
C SER A 171 51.40 19.84 -1.73
N LEU A 172 50.07 19.93 -1.78
CA LEU A 172 49.29 21.16 -1.95
C LEU A 172 48.98 21.86 -0.60
N LEU A 173 49.20 21.18 0.52
CA LEU A 173 48.79 21.62 1.85
C LEU A 173 49.94 22.28 2.64
N LYS A 174 49.87 23.61 2.79
CA LYS A 174 50.86 24.41 3.52
C LYS A 174 50.84 24.09 5.01
N SER A 175 51.91 24.46 5.72
CA SER A 175 51.88 24.52 7.18
C SER A 175 51.07 25.70 7.71
N GLY A 176 50.40 25.48 8.85
CA GLY A 176 49.51 26.44 9.47
C GLY A 176 48.07 26.31 8.99
N TYR A 177 47.13 26.76 9.83
CA TYR A 177 45.69 26.69 9.60
C TYR A 177 45.03 28.06 9.71
N VAL A 178 43.79 28.16 9.23
CA VAL A 178 42.91 29.32 9.41
C VAL A 178 41.62 28.90 10.13
N SER A 179 41.00 29.84 10.85
CA SER A 179 39.70 29.59 11.51
C SER A 179 38.64 29.23 10.44
N PRO A 180 37.81 28.18 10.64
CA PRO A 180 37.43 27.56 11.91
C PRO A 180 38.32 26.41 12.42
N ALA A 181 39.41 26.03 11.75
CA ALA A 181 40.31 25.00 12.24
C ALA A 181 41.06 25.41 13.53
N ILE A 182 41.43 24.42 14.34
CA ILE A 182 42.20 24.60 15.60
C ILE A 182 43.58 23.91 15.60
N ALA A 183 43.88 23.13 14.57
CA ALA A 183 45.08 22.33 14.41
C ALA A 183 45.37 22.09 12.91
N THR A 184 46.51 21.46 12.61
CA THR A 184 47.01 21.17 11.26
C THR A 184 48.06 20.06 11.31
N ASP A 185 48.14 19.22 10.28
CA ASP A 185 49.32 18.41 9.96
C ASP A 185 49.97 18.76 8.60
N GLY A 186 49.35 19.68 7.86
CA GLY A 186 49.91 20.35 6.68
C GLY A 186 51.35 20.81 6.89
N SER A 187 52.20 20.52 5.91
CA SER A 187 53.65 20.66 6.05
C SER A 187 54.40 20.99 4.75
N SER A 188 53.71 21.15 3.62
CA SER A 188 54.35 21.47 2.34
C SER A 188 54.85 22.91 2.28
N SER A 189 56.14 23.08 2.01
CA SER A 189 56.73 24.41 1.72
C SER A 189 56.32 24.99 0.36
N SER A 190 55.74 24.16 -0.53
CA SER A 190 55.23 24.55 -1.85
C SER A 190 53.71 24.43 -1.98
N GLY A 191 53.00 24.27 -0.86
CA GLY A 191 51.55 24.17 -0.85
C GLY A 191 50.85 25.44 -1.37
N ILE A 192 49.61 25.29 -1.80
CA ILE A 192 48.78 26.37 -2.38
C ILE A 192 47.64 26.82 -1.46
N MET A 193 47.21 26.00 -0.49
CA MET A 193 46.15 26.28 0.49
C MET A 193 46.54 25.86 1.92
N GLN A 194 45.76 26.26 2.92
CA GLN A 194 45.90 25.87 4.34
C GLN A 194 44.68 25.09 4.84
N GLU A 195 44.84 24.38 5.96
CA GLU A 195 43.73 23.71 6.63
C GLU A 195 42.77 24.72 7.28
N GLY A 196 41.47 24.42 7.26
CA GLY A 196 40.39 25.35 7.61
C GLY A 196 40.05 26.37 6.52
N GLU A 197 40.78 26.41 5.40
CA GLU A 197 40.50 27.34 4.29
C GLU A 197 39.20 26.94 3.57
N LEU A 198 38.31 27.91 3.35
CA LEU A 198 37.07 27.71 2.58
C LEU A 198 37.35 27.85 1.08
N LEU A 199 37.01 26.82 0.33
CA LEU A 199 37.09 26.79 -1.13
C LEU A 199 35.68 26.71 -1.72
N ALA A 200 35.43 27.39 -2.84
CA ALA A 200 34.13 27.30 -3.52
C ALA A 200 34.25 27.49 -5.03
N ILE A 201 33.26 26.98 -5.76
CA ILE A 201 33.05 27.26 -7.18
C ILE A 201 32.43 28.65 -7.29
N ALA A 202 33.02 29.54 -8.10
CA ALA A 202 32.54 30.92 -8.20
C ALA A 202 31.09 30.98 -8.75
N PRO A 203 30.22 31.86 -8.22
CA PRO A 203 28.86 32.07 -8.73
C PRO A 203 28.83 32.36 -10.22
N GLY A 204 27.89 31.73 -10.93
CA GLY A 204 27.76 31.85 -12.39
C GLY A 204 28.80 31.05 -13.19
N THR A 205 29.70 30.30 -12.55
CA THR A 205 30.50 29.29 -13.26
C THR A 205 29.56 28.20 -13.81
N PRO A 206 29.62 27.87 -15.11
CA PRO A 206 28.78 26.81 -15.68
C PRO A 206 29.13 25.43 -15.10
N MET A 207 28.10 24.61 -14.88
CA MET A 207 28.27 23.20 -14.52
C MET A 207 28.85 22.40 -15.71
N PRO A 208 29.82 21.49 -15.49
CA PRO A 208 30.26 20.54 -16.52
C PRO A 208 29.10 19.70 -17.07
N SER A 209 29.10 19.45 -18.38
CA SER A 209 28.09 18.61 -19.02
C SER A 209 28.35 17.12 -18.76
N GLY A 210 27.32 16.38 -18.34
CA GLY A 210 27.39 14.91 -18.22
C GLY A 210 27.76 14.39 -16.82
N LEU A 211 27.77 15.25 -15.79
CA LEU A 211 27.89 14.79 -14.40
C LEU A 211 26.74 13.87 -14.00
N SER A 212 26.99 12.90 -13.12
CA SER A 212 25.93 12.12 -12.46
C SER A 212 25.03 13.01 -11.58
N THR A 213 23.83 12.56 -11.21
CA THR A 213 22.91 13.33 -10.35
C THR A 213 23.60 13.84 -9.08
N LEU A 214 24.30 12.95 -8.37
CA LEU A 214 25.06 13.29 -7.17
C LEU A 214 26.26 14.23 -7.48
N GLY A 215 26.86 14.14 -8.67
CA GLY A 215 27.85 15.11 -9.13
C GLY A 215 27.28 16.51 -9.36
N GLN A 216 26.02 16.62 -9.80
CA GLN A 216 25.29 17.88 -9.97
C GLN A 216 24.91 18.49 -8.61
N GLU A 217 24.42 17.67 -7.67
CA GLU A 217 24.18 18.06 -6.27
C GLU A 217 25.45 18.59 -5.61
N VAL A 218 26.57 17.85 -5.71
CA VAL A 218 27.87 18.27 -5.18
C VAL A 218 28.37 19.56 -5.84
N PHE A 219 28.20 19.72 -7.16
CA PHE A 219 28.54 20.97 -7.83
C PHE A 219 27.75 22.16 -7.26
N HIS A 220 26.45 21.99 -6.99
CA HIS A 220 25.63 23.03 -6.37
C HIS A 220 26.07 23.33 -4.93
N ALA A 221 26.32 22.31 -4.10
CA ALA A 221 26.84 22.47 -2.75
C ALA A 221 28.16 23.27 -2.73
N LEU A 222 29.10 22.91 -3.62
CA LEU A 222 30.39 23.57 -3.76
C LEU A 222 30.29 25.01 -4.32
N GLN A 223 29.17 25.42 -4.92
CA GLN A 223 28.90 26.79 -5.35
C GLN A 223 28.14 27.62 -4.29
N GLN A 224 27.26 26.99 -3.50
CA GLN A 224 26.40 27.66 -2.51
C GLN A 224 27.04 27.76 -1.12
N TYR A 225 27.68 26.68 -0.67
CA TYR A 225 28.29 26.54 0.67
C TYR A 225 29.81 26.33 0.60
N GLY A 226 30.31 25.70 -0.48
CA GLY A 226 31.73 25.43 -0.68
C GLY A 226 32.21 24.14 0.01
N ALA A 227 33.51 24.06 0.25
CA ALA A 227 34.16 23.00 1.01
C ALA A 227 35.27 23.56 1.89
N TYR A 228 35.39 23.03 3.10
CA TYR A 228 36.52 23.31 3.99
C TYR A 228 37.62 22.28 3.77
N VAL A 229 38.86 22.75 3.66
CA VAL A 229 40.05 21.89 3.74
C VAL A 229 40.16 21.37 5.18
N VAL A 230 40.08 20.05 5.38
CA VAL A 230 40.01 19.45 6.74
C VAL A 230 41.13 18.49 7.12
N ASP A 231 41.85 17.95 6.15
CA ASP A 231 42.81 16.87 6.39
C ASP A 231 43.75 16.65 5.20
N THR A 232 44.80 15.86 5.40
CA THR A 232 45.75 15.46 4.36
C THR A 232 45.28 14.19 3.63
N GLY A 233 44.88 14.36 2.37
CA GLY A 233 44.46 13.27 1.48
C GLY A 233 45.59 12.37 0.98
N GLY A 234 46.81 12.52 1.53
CA GLY A 234 48.01 11.81 1.08
C GLY A 234 48.45 12.28 -0.31
N THR A 235 48.07 11.53 -1.35
CA THR A 235 48.37 11.82 -2.76
C THR A 235 47.10 11.99 -3.62
N GLN A 236 45.97 12.31 -2.99
CA GLN A 236 44.70 12.60 -3.65
C GLN A 236 44.05 13.81 -2.99
N THR A 237 43.24 14.55 -3.77
CA THR A 237 42.30 15.53 -3.24
C THR A 237 40.89 14.95 -3.38
N ALA A 238 40.17 14.79 -2.27
CA ALA A 238 38.94 14.02 -2.24
C ALA A 238 37.90 14.60 -1.27
N ILE A 239 36.63 14.49 -1.66
CA ILE A 239 35.49 14.77 -0.77
C ILE A 239 35.11 13.54 0.04
N ARG A 240 34.57 13.75 1.25
CA ARG A 240 34.27 12.65 2.19
C ARG A 240 32.84 12.15 2.07
N THR A 241 32.67 10.83 2.11
CA THR A 241 31.39 10.12 1.91
C THR A 241 31.17 9.06 2.99
N GLN A 242 29.92 8.85 3.39
CA GLN A 242 29.52 7.72 4.25
C GLN A 242 29.82 6.37 3.58
N ALA A 243 30.82 5.64 4.07
CA ALA A 243 31.31 4.42 3.41
C ALA A 243 30.32 3.25 3.40
N ASN A 244 29.47 3.14 4.43
CA ASN A 244 28.58 2.01 4.66
C ASN A 244 27.15 2.21 4.11
N SER A 245 26.97 3.01 3.05
CA SER A 245 25.62 3.30 2.52
C SER A 245 25.50 3.53 1.01
N TYR A 246 26.50 4.12 0.34
CA TYR A 246 26.46 4.22 -1.12
C TYR A 246 26.87 2.91 -1.79
N ASP A 247 26.30 2.63 -2.96
CA ASP A 247 26.72 1.53 -3.81
C ASP A 247 27.96 1.91 -4.65
N SER A 248 28.65 0.88 -5.16
CA SER A 248 29.88 1.05 -5.92
C SER A 248 29.69 1.72 -7.28
N ALA A 249 28.50 1.69 -7.90
CA ALA A 249 28.26 2.36 -9.17
C ALA A 249 28.09 3.87 -8.98
N THR A 250 27.30 4.28 -7.98
CA THR A 250 27.14 5.69 -7.58
C THR A 250 28.48 6.32 -7.19
N MET A 251 29.30 5.63 -6.38
CA MET A 251 30.63 6.15 -5.99
C MET A 251 31.64 6.17 -7.14
N ASN A 252 31.56 5.23 -8.09
CA ASN A 252 32.42 5.28 -9.29
C ASN A 252 32.00 6.39 -10.25
N ALA A 253 30.70 6.70 -10.36
CA ALA A 253 30.24 7.86 -11.12
C ALA A 253 30.75 9.17 -10.49
N LEU A 254 30.57 9.33 -9.17
CA LEU A 254 31.03 10.55 -8.47
C LEU A 254 32.56 10.73 -8.51
N ARG A 255 33.34 9.64 -8.47
CA ARG A 255 34.80 9.66 -8.67
C ARG A 255 35.19 10.23 -10.05
N LEU A 256 34.46 9.89 -11.11
CA LEU A 256 34.68 10.46 -12.44
C LEU A 256 34.27 11.95 -12.48
N ASP A 257 33.15 12.30 -11.85
CA ASP A 257 32.67 13.69 -11.76
C ASP A 257 33.69 14.61 -11.06
N MET A 258 34.30 14.15 -9.95
CA MET A 258 35.25 14.96 -9.17
C MET A 258 36.51 15.37 -9.95
N ASN A 259 36.89 14.60 -10.97
CA ASN A 259 37.99 14.96 -11.87
C ASN A 259 37.69 16.19 -12.75
N SER A 260 36.40 16.54 -12.92
CA SER A 260 35.96 17.77 -13.58
C SER A 260 35.58 18.87 -12.57
N VAL A 261 35.03 18.50 -11.41
CA VAL A 261 34.44 19.44 -10.44
C VAL A 261 35.47 20.03 -9.48
N LEU A 262 36.36 19.23 -8.86
CA LEU A 262 37.29 19.73 -7.84
C LEU A 262 38.30 20.76 -8.35
N PRO A 263 38.86 20.66 -9.57
CA PRO A 263 39.71 21.71 -10.14
C PRO A 263 39.04 23.07 -10.36
N MET A 264 37.70 23.16 -10.21
CA MET A 264 36.94 24.42 -10.35
C MET A 264 36.95 25.26 -9.06
N LEU A 265 37.37 24.67 -7.93
CA LEU A 265 37.40 25.31 -6.62
C LEU A 265 38.41 26.46 -6.54
N LYS A 266 38.01 27.54 -5.85
CA LYS A 266 38.81 28.74 -5.63
C LYS A 266 38.82 29.10 -4.16
N ALA A 267 39.93 29.66 -3.68
CA ALA A 267 40.04 30.14 -2.31
C ALA A 267 39.11 31.33 -2.07
N VAL A 268 38.25 31.22 -1.05
CA VAL A 268 37.23 32.21 -0.70
C VAL A 268 37.77 33.16 0.36
N SER A 269 37.60 34.47 0.16
CA SER A 269 38.03 35.47 1.14
C SER A 269 37.13 36.71 1.16
N GLY A 270 36.98 37.32 2.34
CA GLY A 270 36.15 38.51 2.52
C GLY A 270 34.65 38.25 2.35
N GLY A 271 33.91 39.27 1.91
CA GLY A 271 32.44 39.28 1.89
C GLY A 271 31.82 39.53 3.28
N THR A 272 30.50 39.62 3.32
CA THR A 272 29.72 39.68 4.58
C THR A 272 29.02 38.34 4.83
N PRO A 273 28.97 37.83 6.07
CA PRO A 273 28.17 36.65 6.41
C PRO A 273 26.73 36.81 5.94
N THR A 274 26.27 35.88 5.10
CA THR A 274 24.93 35.90 4.53
C THR A 274 23.91 35.58 5.64
N PRO A 275 22.92 36.43 5.94
CA PRO A 275 22.00 36.18 7.05
C PRO A 275 21.19 34.88 6.87
N SER A 276 21.23 34.01 7.88
CA SER A 276 20.57 32.69 7.91
C SER A 276 19.04 32.79 8.04
N GLY A 277 18.42 33.42 7.03
CA GLY A 277 17.03 33.85 6.99
C GLY A 277 16.68 34.78 5.81
N SER A 278 17.66 35.19 4.99
CA SER A 278 17.40 35.86 3.71
C SER A 278 17.30 34.80 2.62
N THR A 279 16.08 34.58 2.10
CA THR A 279 15.71 33.78 0.92
C THR A 279 16.83 32.93 0.29
N SER A 280 16.75 31.61 0.45
CA SER A 280 17.56 30.68 -0.35
C SER A 280 17.45 31.07 -1.84
N PRO A 281 18.58 31.24 -2.55
CA PRO A 281 18.54 31.63 -3.95
C PRO A 281 17.85 30.53 -4.74
N THR A 282 16.77 30.86 -5.44
CA THR A 282 15.94 29.85 -6.11
C THR A 282 16.72 29.13 -7.20
N THR A 283 17.27 27.97 -6.87
CA THR A 283 17.13 26.77 -7.69
C THR A 283 15.71 26.80 -8.28
N PRO A 284 15.52 26.61 -9.60
CA PRO A 284 14.17 26.61 -10.17
C PRO A 284 13.33 25.59 -9.39
N SER A 285 12.27 26.05 -8.73
CA SER A 285 11.49 25.21 -7.81
C SER A 285 11.03 23.97 -8.53
N VAL A 286 11.69 22.85 -8.22
CA VAL A 286 11.17 21.54 -8.51
C VAL A 286 9.82 21.47 -7.80
N THR A 287 8.78 21.12 -8.56
CA THR A 287 7.46 20.93 -7.96
C THR A 287 7.50 19.58 -7.26
N PRO A 288 7.27 19.51 -5.93
CA PRO A 288 7.39 18.26 -5.20
C PRO A 288 6.46 17.24 -5.82
N ALA A 289 6.95 16.09 -6.25
CA ALA A 289 6.20 15.14 -7.05
C ALA A 289 6.36 13.76 -6.48
N VAL A 290 5.27 12.99 -6.46
CA VAL A 290 5.33 11.57 -6.09
C VAL A 290 6.14 10.83 -7.16
N THR A 291 7.33 10.36 -6.80
CA THR A 291 8.24 9.59 -7.66
C THR A 291 7.98 8.08 -7.56
N GLN A 292 7.42 7.62 -6.44
CA GLN A 292 7.17 6.22 -6.19
C GLN A 292 5.95 6.01 -5.29
N ALA A 293 5.16 4.97 -5.56
CA ALA A 293 4.23 4.39 -4.60
C ALA A 293 4.60 2.92 -4.33
N THR A 294 4.54 2.48 -3.08
CA THR A 294 4.77 1.09 -2.64
C THR A 294 3.68 0.61 -1.69
N ALA A 295 3.58 -0.71 -1.54
CA ALA A 295 2.66 -1.37 -0.63
C ALA A 295 3.40 -2.39 0.23
N SER A 296 2.93 -2.58 1.46
CA SER A 296 3.35 -3.63 2.39
C SER A 296 2.12 -4.22 3.07
N PRO A 297 1.75 -5.49 2.81
CA PRO A 297 2.40 -6.44 1.89
C PRO A 297 2.49 -5.93 0.44
N ALA A 298 3.55 -6.32 -0.27
CA ALA A 298 3.77 -5.93 -1.67
C ALA A 298 3.08 -6.89 -2.68
N THR A 299 2.83 -8.12 -2.24
CA THR A 299 2.16 -9.20 -2.97
C THR A 299 1.48 -10.13 -1.96
N GLY A 300 0.33 -10.69 -2.31
CA GLY A 300 -0.46 -11.56 -1.43
C GLY A 300 -1.92 -11.63 -1.86
N ILE A 301 -2.74 -12.36 -1.10
CA ILE A 301 -4.21 -12.24 -1.10
C ILE A 301 -4.61 -11.84 0.32
N GLU A 302 -5.01 -10.59 0.48
CA GLU A 302 -5.35 -9.99 1.77
C GLU A 302 -6.84 -10.19 2.09
N GLN A 303 -7.12 -10.71 3.28
CA GLN A 303 -8.46 -11.05 3.78
C GLN A 303 -8.96 -10.04 4.81
N ALA A 304 -10.23 -10.11 5.21
CA ALA A 304 -10.79 -9.21 6.22
C ALA A 304 -9.95 -9.20 7.51
N GLY A 305 -9.53 -8.01 7.95
CA GLY A 305 -8.62 -7.79 9.08
C GLY A 305 -7.15 -7.59 8.69
N SER A 306 -6.72 -7.93 7.47
CA SER A 306 -5.37 -7.59 6.97
C SER A 306 -5.17 -6.07 6.96
N THR A 307 -3.99 -5.63 7.40
CA THR A 307 -3.61 -4.20 7.40
C THR A 307 -2.58 -3.94 6.32
N ILE A 308 -2.94 -3.12 5.34
CA ILE A 308 -2.08 -2.75 4.21
C ILE A 308 -1.51 -1.36 4.46
N THR A 309 -0.19 -1.26 4.44
CA THR A 309 0.54 0.01 4.54
C THR A 309 0.96 0.44 3.15
N LEU A 310 0.59 1.66 2.76
CA LEU A 310 0.94 2.27 1.48
C LEU A 310 1.89 3.43 1.73
N ALA A 311 2.97 3.54 0.96
CA ALA A 311 3.92 4.64 1.08
C ALA A 311 4.06 5.38 -0.25
N LEU A 312 4.04 6.72 -0.19
CA LEU A 312 4.30 7.62 -1.31
C LEU A 312 5.67 8.28 -1.10
N GLY A 313 6.63 7.92 -1.94
CA GLY A 313 7.93 8.57 -2.05
C GLY A 313 7.87 9.77 -2.99
N PHE A 314 8.52 10.87 -2.61
CA PHE A 314 8.61 12.14 -3.34
C PHE A 314 10.07 12.40 -3.76
N ASN A 315 10.30 13.35 -4.67
CA ASN A 315 11.67 13.79 -5.04
C ASN A 315 12.35 14.67 -3.99
N GLU A 316 11.63 15.12 -2.96
CA GLU A 316 12.07 16.05 -1.92
C GLU A 316 11.19 15.90 -0.67
N ALA A 317 11.53 16.59 0.43
CA ALA A 317 10.77 16.50 1.68
C ALA A 317 9.47 17.31 1.65
N VAL A 318 8.35 16.70 2.07
CA VAL A 318 7.03 17.34 2.09
C VAL A 318 6.40 17.42 3.48
N THR A 319 5.90 18.61 3.83
CA THR A 319 5.07 18.89 5.00
C THR A 319 3.60 18.59 4.69
N VAL A 320 2.91 17.96 5.64
CA VAL A 320 1.48 17.64 5.56
C VAL A 320 0.70 18.47 6.57
N THR A 321 -0.37 19.14 6.11
CA THR A 321 -1.43 19.65 6.98
C THR A 321 -2.67 18.77 6.88
N GLY A 322 -3.49 18.74 7.92
CA GLY A 322 -4.71 17.94 7.98
C GLY A 322 -4.46 16.43 7.83
N THR A 323 -5.46 15.72 7.33
CA THR A 323 -5.40 14.26 7.11
C THR A 323 -5.74 13.93 5.65
N PRO A 324 -4.76 13.86 4.75
CA PRO A 324 -4.99 13.39 3.39
C PRO A 324 -5.30 11.88 3.37
N THR A 325 -5.94 11.40 2.32
CA THR A 325 -6.25 9.96 2.14
C THR A 325 -6.00 9.50 0.71
N LEU A 326 -5.84 8.19 0.53
CA LEU A 326 -5.76 7.55 -0.79
C LEU A 326 -7.07 6.80 -1.05
N SER A 327 -7.71 7.07 -2.19
CA SER A 327 -8.80 6.22 -2.69
C SER A 327 -8.21 4.97 -3.34
N LEU A 328 -8.85 3.83 -3.10
CA LEU A 328 -8.43 2.53 -3.61
C LEU A 328 -9.48 1.94 -4.56
N ASN A 329 -9.12 0.91 -5.34
CA ASN A 329 -10.02 0.28 -6.33
C ASN A 329 -10.91 -0.85 -5.78
N ASP A 330 -10.68 -1.27 -4.53
CA ASP A 330 -11.56 -2.13 -3.72
C ASP A 330 -12.75 -1.36 -3.09
N GLY A 331 -12.75 -0.02 -3.22
CA GLY A 331 -13.72 0.89 -2.60
C GLY A 331 -13.28 1.45 -1.24
N ASN A 332 -12.17 0.97 -0.68
CA ASN A 332 -11.64 1.36 0.62
C ASN A 332 -10.80 2.65 0.54
N THR A 333 -10.39 3.22 1.67
CA THR A 333 -9.68 4.50 1.78
C THR A 333 -8.51 4.40 2.76
N ALA A 334 -7.28 4.44 2.26
CA ALA A 334 -6.10 4.46 3.12
C ALA A 334 -5.90 5.85 3.75
N THR A 335 -5.84 5.91 5.08
CA THR A 335 -5.70 7.15 5.84
C THR A 335 -4.24 7.44 6.13
N TYR A 336 -3.83 8.71 6.03
CA TYR A 336 -2.47 9.16 6.38
C TYR A 336 -2.13 8.90 7.85
N VAL A 337 -0.93 8.36 8.12
CA VAL A 337 -0.45 8.01 9.47
C VAL A 337 0.87 8.66 9.88
N GLY A 338 1.66 9.21 8.95
CA GLY A 338 2.93 9.86 9.28
C GLY A 338 3.86 10.05 8.08
N GLY A 339 4.92 10.84 8.24
CA GLY A 339 5.92 11.12 7.21
C GLY A 339 6.15 12.60 6.88
N SER A 340 5.28 13.51 7.38
CA SER A 340 5.45 14.96 7.23
C SER A 340 6.83 15.44 7.67
N GLY A 341 7.47 16.27 6.84
CA GLY A 341 8.86 16.71 7.01
C GLY A 341 9.89 15.75 6.41
N THR A 342 9.46 14.73 5.67
CA THR A 342 10.34 13.78 4.97
C THR A 342 9.88 13.58 3.52
N SER A 343 10.69 12.90 2.71
CA SER A 343 10.34 12.54 1.33
C SER A 343 9.42 11.31 1.22
N THR A 344 8.92 10.73 2.32
CA THR A 344 8.02 9.57 2.27
C THR A 344 6.80 9.73 3.19
N LEU A 345 5.61 9.77 2.59
CA LEU A 345 4.34 9.79 3.34
C LEU A 345 3.73 8.41 3.43
N THR A 346 3.39 7.99 4.65
CA THR A 346 2.81 6.68 4.96
C THR A 346 1.30 6.79 5.20
N PHE A 347 0.56 5.87 4.61
CA PHE A 347 -0.89 5.69 4.73
C PHE A 347 -1.19 4.24 5.13
N LYS A 348 -2.32 3.98 5.78
CA LYS A 348 -2.77 2.63 6.11
C LYS A 348 -4.25 2.44 5.82
N THR A 349 -4.60 1.24 5.37
CA THR A 349 -5.98 0.73 5.40
C THR A 349 -6.02 -0.63 6.11
N THR A 350 -7.21 -1.03 6.54
CA THR A 350 -7.51 -2.39 6.97
C THR A 350 -8.64 -2.93 6.09
N VAL A 351 -8.45 -4.12 5.52
CA VAL A 351 -9.43 -4.78 4.66
C VAL A 351 -10.67 -5.13 5.49
N ALA A 352 -11.84 -4.69 5.06
CA ALA A 352 -13.13 -5.03 5.66
C ALA A 352 -13.80 -6.18 4.91
N ALA A 353 -14.62 -6.98 5.60
CA ALA A 353 -15.39 -8.08 4.99
C ALA A 353 -16.46 -7.62 3.97
N THR A 354 -16.54 -6.31 3.69
CA THR A 354 -17.44 -5.65 2.73
C THR A 354 -16.70 -5.03 1.55
N ASP A 355 -15.37 -5.08 1.51
CA ASP A 355 -14.57 -4.52 0.42
C ASP A 355 -14.74 -5.35 -0.86
N ALA A 356 -14.48 -4.75 -2.03
CA ALA A 356 -14.63 -5.44 -3.31
C ALA A 356 -13.37 -6.28 -3.66
N ASN A 357 -13.56 -7.56 -3.99
CA ASN A 357 -12.50 -8.44 -4.48
C ASN A 357 -11.80 -7.80 -5.69
N THR A 358 -10.48 -7.64 -5.62
CA THR A 358 -9.68 -7.05 -6.71
C THR A 358 -8.39 -7.82 -6.93
N SER A 359 -8.17 -8.29 -8.16
CA SER A 359 -6.98 -9.06 -8.55
C SER A 359 -5.67 -8.26 -8.55
N ALA A 360 -5.76 -6.93 -8.41
CA ALA A 360 -4.62 -6.07 -8.17
C ALA A 360 -5.09 -4.76 -7.50
N LEU A 361 -4.72 -4.56 -6.24
CA LEU A 361 -4.99 -3.33 -5.51
C LEU A 361 -4.34 -2.14 -6.23
N ALA A 362 -5.04 -1.02 -6.32
CA ALA A 362 -4.53 0.20 -6.93
C ALA A 362 -4.97 1.44 -6.16
N ILE A 363 -4.06 2.40 -6.02
CA ILE A 363 -4.39 3.77 -5.65
C ILE A 363 -5.05 4.41 -6.86
N THR A 364 -6.30 4.84 -6.72
CA THR A 364 -7.10 5.48 -7.78
C THR A 364 -7.06 7.01 -7.71
N GLY A 365 -6.68 7.58 -6.56
CA GLY A 365 -6.49 9.02 -6.39
C GLY A 365 -6.01 9.38 -4.98
N VAL A 366 -5.59 10.65 -4.80
CA VAL A 366 -5.25 11.23 -3.51
C VAL A 366 -6.26 12.32 -3.18
N ASN A 367 -6.89 12.22 -2.02
CA ASN A 367 -7.87 13.20 -1.55
C ASN A 367 -7.20 14.15 -0.55
N LEU A 368 -7.47 15.45 -0.73
CA LEU A 368 -7.13 16.51 0.23
C LEU A 368 -8.45 17.09 0.78
N PRO A 369 -8.96 16.57 1.92
CA PRO A 369 -10.11 17.17 2.60
C PRO A 369 -9.86 18.64 3.00
N SER A 370 -10.91 19.41 3.30
CA SER A 370 -10.77 20.83 3.65
C SER A 370 -9.76 21.07 4.79
N GLY A 371 -8.68 21.81 4.50
CA GLY A 371 -7.57 22.07 5.43
C GLY A 371 -6.38 21.11 5.31
N ALA A 372 -6.53 20.01 4.56
CA ALA A 372 -5.43 19.13 4.22
C ALA A 372 -4.60 19.70 3.06
N SER A 373 -3.27 19.58 3.13
CA SER A 373 -2.36 19.94 2.04
C SER A 373 -1.06 19.15 2.15
N ILE A 374 -0.39 18.97 1.02
CA ILE A 374 0.95 18.37 0.92
C ILE A 374 1.80 19.38 0.15
N LYS A 375 2.86 19.88 0.78
CA LYS A 375 3.69 21.00 0.31
C LYS A 375 5.16 20.79 0.66
N ASP A 376 6.08 21.44 -0.04
CA ASP A 376 7.47 21.57 0.44
C ASP A 376 7.61 22.58 1.60
N ALA A 377 8.85 22.89 1.97
CA ALA A 377 9.17 23.93 2.94
C ALA A 377 8.97 25.37 2.41
N SER A 378 8.96 25.61 1.08
CA SER A 378 8.68 26.94 0.51
C SER A 378 7.17 27.26 0.39
N GLY A 379 6.30 26.24 0.49
CA GLY A 379 4.85 26.35 0.45
C GLY A 379 4.22 25.99 -0.91
N VAL A 380 5.01 25.53 -1.88
CA VAL A 380 4.58 24.98 -3.17
C VAL A 380 3.84 23.65 -2.96
N ALA A 381 2.70 23.49 -3.62
CA ALA A 381 1.87 22.29 -3.49
C ALA A 381 2.44 21.13 -4.32
N ALA A 382 2.38 19.91 -3.77
CA ALA A 382 2.92 18.74 -4.42
C ALA A 382 2.05 18.23 -5.59
N SER A 383 2.69 17.77 -6.67
CA SER A 383 2.10 16.99 -7.75
C SER A 383 1.90 15.54 -7.30
N LEU A 384 0.63 15.20 -7.03
CA LEU A 384 0.23 13.89 -6.50
C LEU A 384 -0.04 12.85 -7.60
N SER A 385 0.22 13.16 -8.88
CA SER A 385 -0.12 12.30 -10.02
C SER A 385 0.59 10.94 -10.00
N GLY A 386 1.83 10.89 -9.50
CA GLY A 386 2.59 9.63 -9.38
C GLY A 386 2.13 8.69 -8.26
N ALA A 387 1.15 9.09 -7.44
CA ALA A 387 0.54 8.21 -6.45
C ALA A 387 -0.38 7.17 -7.07
N VAL A 388 -0.98 7.46 -8.24
CA VAL A 388 -1.90 6.56 -8.94
C VAL A 388 -1.11 5.38 -9.52
N LYS A 389 -1.22 4.23 -8.87
CA LYS A 389 -0.43 3.02 -9.18
C LYS A 389 -1.21 1.76 -8.85
N THR A 390 -1.09 0.75 -9.70
CA THR A 390 -1.53 -0.63 -9.45
C THR A 390 -0.38 -1.47 -8.89
N PHE A 391 -0.65 -2.22 -7.83
CA PHE A 391 0.28 -3.15 -7.18
C PHE A 391 0.05 -4.56 -7.73
N ALA A 392 0.71 -4.87 -8.86
CA ALA A 392 0.59 -6.17 -9.51
C ALA A 392 1.03 -7.30 -8.58
N GLY A 393 0.12 -8.21 -8.26
CA GLY A 393 0.36 -9.34 -7.35
C GLY A 393 -0.10 -9.11 -5.90
N LEU A 394 -0.59 -7.91 -5.54
CA LEU A 394 -1.32 -7.67 -4.29
C LEU A 394 -2.82 -7.69 -4.58
N GLN A 395 -3.49 -8.78 -4.19
CA GLN A 395 -4.92 -8.99 -4.37
C GLN A 395 -5.68 -8.79 -3.05
N ILE A 396 -6.91 -8.28 -3.13
CA ILE A 396 -7.86 -8.29 -2.02
C ILE A 396 -8.90 -9.37 -2.29
N ASP A 397 -9.13 -10.23 -1.30
CA ASP A 397 -10.30 -11.11 -1.25
C ASP A 397 -10.76 -11.24 0.21
N PRO A 398 -11.76 -10.45 0.67
CA PRO A 398 -12.04 -10.34 2.10
C PRO A 398 -12.69 -11.58 2.72
N ILE A 399 -13.26 -12.47 1.91
CA ILE A 399 -14.05 -13.62 2.33
C ILE A 399 -13.41 -14.88 1.71
N ALA A 400 -13.02 -15.84 2.55
CA ALA A 400 -12.52 -17.12 2.05
C ALA A 400 -13.68 -18.14 1.92
N PRO A 401 -13.67 -19.00 0.88
CA PRO A 401 -14.69 -20.03 0.71
C PRO A 401 -14.73 -20.99 1.90
N ALA A 402 -15.92 -21.33 2.36
CA ALA A 402 -16.16 -22.21 3.49
C ALA A 402 -17.40 -23.09 3.24
N VAL A 403 -17.34 -24.36 3.67
CA VAL A 403 -18.50 -25.26 3.60
C VAL A 403 -19.55 -24.81 4.61
N THR A 404 -20.69 -24.32 4.11
CA THR A 404 -21.84 -23.86 4.91
C THR A 404 -22.87 -24.96 5.12
N GLN A 405 -22.89 -25.98 4.25
CA GLN A 405 -23.84 -27.07 4.32
C GLN A 405 -23.24 -28.39 3.82
N ALA A 406 -23.61 -29.50 4.47
CA ALA A 406 -23.48 -30.85 3.91
C ALA A 406 -24.84 -31.55 3.92
N THR A 407 -25.18 -32.26 2.84
CA THR A 407 -26.42 -33.04 2.65
C THR A 407 -26.12 -34.40 2.00
N ALA A 408 -27.06 -35.33 2.13
CA ALA A 408 -27.01 -36.66 1.55
C ALA A 408 -28.31 -36.96 0.77
N SER A 409 -28.20 -37.76 -0.28
CA SER A 409 -29.31 -38.27 -1.09
C SER A 409 -29.04 -39.74 -1.46
N PRO A 410 -29.79 -40.72 -0.91
CA PRO A 410 -30.87 -40.56 0.07
C PRO A 410 -30.43 -39.84 1.35
N GLY A 411 -31.33 -39.04 1.94
CA GLY A 411 -31.07 -38.29 3.17
C GLY A 411 -31.49 -39.04 4.44
N THR A 412 -32.32 -40.07 4.28
CA THR A 412 -32.80 -40.99 5.30
C THR A 412 -33.04 -42.36 4.67
N GLY A 413 -33.02 -43.44 5.48
CA GLY A 413 -33.22 -44.81 5.02
C GLY A 413 -32.17 -45.77 5.55
N THR A 414 -32.10 -46.97 4.98
CA THR A 414 -31.05 -47.97 5.20
C THR A 414 -30.56 -48.44 3.85
N GLU A 415 -29.34 -48.05 3.50
CA GLU A 415 -28.70 -48.34 2.21
C GLU A 415 -27.92 -49.66 2.31
N HIS A 416 -28.07 -50.52 1.31
CA HIS A 416 -27.50 -51.86 1.25
C HIS A 416 -26.44 -51.98 0.14
N VAL A 417 -25.70 -53.10 0.09
CA VAL A 417 -24.63 -53.31 -0.90
C VAL A 417 -25.12 -53.10 -2.34
N GLY A 418 -24.54 -52.12 -3.03
CA GLY A 418 -24.91 -51.70 -4.38
C GLY A 418 -25.71 -50.40 -4.46
N ASP A 419 -26.29 -49.93 -3.35
CA ASP A 419 -27.03 -48.66 -3.30
C ASP A 419 -26.08 -47.45 -3.38
N ALA A 420 -26.56 -46.38 -4.03
CA ALA A 420 -25.72 -45.25 -4.46
C ALA A 420 -26.05 -43.95 -3.71
N ILE A 421 -25.14 -43.55 -2.83
CA ILE A 421 -25.30 -42.36 -1.98
C ILE A 421 -24.59 -41.17 -2.61
N THR A 422 -25.33 -40.10 -2.86
CA THR A 422 -24.81 -38.81 -3.33
C THR A 422 -24.69 -37.85 -2.16
N LEU A 423 -23.47 -37.38 -1.89
CA LEU A 423 -23.17 -36.38 -0.85
C LEU A 423 -22.93 -35.03 -1.51
N THR A 424 -23.47 -33.96 -0.94
CA THR A 424 -23.39 -32.62 -1.51
C THR A 424 -22.87 -31.63 -0.47
N LEU A 425 -21.83 -30.87 -0.81
CA LEU A 425 -21.27 -29.79 -0.01
C LEU A 425 -21.68 -28.45 -0.62
N GLY A 426 -22.40 -27.63 0.13
CA GLY A 426 -22.70 -26.24 -0.19
C GLY A 426 -21.68 -25.30 0.45
N PHE A 427 -21.30 -24.25 -0.26
CA PHE A 427 -20.34 -23.23 0.14
C PHE A 427 -21.04 -21.86 0.24
N ASN A 428 -20.39 -20.88 0.87
CA ASN A 428 -20.81 -19.47 0.88
C ASN A 428 -20.65 -18.80 -0.52
N GLU A 429 -19.76 -19.33 -1.36
CA GLU A 429 -19.36 -18.76 -2.65
C GLU A 429 -18.95 -19.86 -3.65
N ALA A 430 -18.59 -19.49 -4.89
CA ALA A 430 -18.26 -20.45 -5.93
C ALA A 430 -16.82 -20.96 -5.86
N VAL A 431 -16.64 -22.29 -5.87
CA VAL A 431 -15.32 -22.93 -5.77
C VAL A 431 -14.94 -23.72 -7.02
N THR A 432 -13.70 -23.52 -7.48
CA THR A 432 -13.00 -24.30 -8.49
C THR A 432 -12.30 -25.50 -7.85
N VAL A 433 -12.39 -26.65 -8.50
CA VAL A 433 -11.74 -27.90 -8.08
C VAL A 433 -10.63 -28.29 -9.05
N THR A 434 -9.44 -28.60 -8.54
CA THR A 434 -8.40 -29.34 -9.26
C THR A 434 -8.29 -30.76 -8.71
N GLY A 435 -7.75 -31.68 -9.52
CA GLY A 435 -7.59 -33.09 -9.15
C GLY A 435 -8.92 -33.78 -8.82
N THR A 436 -8.86 -34.78 -7.93
CA THR A 436 -10.03 -35.55 -7.50
C THR A 436 -10.07 -35.61 -5.97
N PRO A 437 -10.70 -34.64 -5.28
CA PRO A 437 -10.90 -34.71 -3.84
C PRO A 437 -11.87 -35.85 -3.48
N THR A 438 -11.83 -36.31 -2.22
CA THR A 438 -12.73 -37.36 -1.71
C THR A 438 -13.22 -37.06 -0.29
N LEU A 439 -14.32 -37.68 0.12
CA LEU A 439 -14.84 -37.63 1.48
C LEU A 439 -14.62 -38.98 2.16
N SER A 440 -13.98 -38.99 3.32
CA SER A 440 -13.90 -40.17 4.19
C SER A 440 -15.22 -40.35 4.94
N LEU A 441 -15.67 -41.59 5.11
CA LEU A 441 -16.95 -41.94 5.73
C LEU A 441 -16.76 -42.83 6.97
N ASN A 442 -17.68 -42.77 7.93
CA ASN A 442 -17.60 -43.53 9.19
C ASN A 442 -17.90 -45.04 9.06
N ASP A 443 -18.45 -45.46 7.92
CA ASP A 443 -18.61 -46.87 7.52
C ASP A 443 -17.33 -47.45 6.87
N GLY A 444 -16.22 -46.69 6.85
CA GLY A 444 -14.98 -47.03 6.15
C GLY A 444 -15.00 -46.76 4.64
N GLY A 445 -16.08 -46.17 4.13
CA GLY A 445 -16.27 -45.84 2.72
C GLY A 445 -15.51 -44.57 2.30
N THR A 446 -15.55 -44.29 0.99
CA THR A 446 -14.97 -43.07 0.41
C THR A 446 -15.84 -42.58 -0.73
N ALA A 447 -16.42 -41.38 -0.59
CA ALA A 447 -17.15 -40.75 -1.68
C ALA A 447 -16.19 -39.95 -2.57
N THR A 448 -16.27 -40.18 -3.88
CA THR A 448 -15.39 -39.54 -4.88
C THR A 448 -16.05 -38.31 -5.49
N TYR A 449 -15.24 -37.29 -5.81
CA TYR A 449 -15.73 -36.07 -6.45
C TYR A 449 -16.37 -36.36 -7.83
N ALA A 450 -17.58 -35.83 -8.04
CA ALA A 450 -18.42 -36.12 -9.20
C ALA A 450 -18.80 -34.88 -10.03
N GLY A 451 -18.64 -33.66 -9.51
CA GLY A 451 -18.90 -32.42 -10.23
C GLY A 451 -19.21 -31.21 -9.35
N GLY A 452 -19.36 -30.03 -9.96
CA GLY A 452 -19.72 -28.78 -9.28
C GLY A 452 -18.70 -27.64 -9.34
N SER A 453 -17.49 -27.90 -9.88
CA SER A 453 -16.42 -26.89 -10.06
C SER A 453 -16.93 -25.63 -10.78
N GLY A 454 -16.57 -24.45 -10.25
CA GLY A 454 -17.06 -23.15 -10.71
C GLY A 454 -18.43 -22.77 -10.15
N THR A 455 -18.95 -23.49 -9.14
CA THR A 455 -20.24 -23.21 -8.49
C THR A 455 -20.11 -23.29 -6.97
N GLY A 456 -21.12 -22.80 -6.24
CA GLY A 456 -21.17 -22.89 -4.76
C GLY A 456 -21.56 -24.26 -4.20
N THR A 457 -21.56 -25.31 -5.03
CA THR A 457 -22.01 -26.64 -4.64
C THR A 457 -21.13 -27.72 -5.27
N LEU A 458 -20.49 -28.57 -4.46
CA LEU A 458 -19.72 -29.72 -4.93
C LEU A 458 -20.43 -31.03 -4.61
N THR A 459 -20.52 -31.91 -5.60
CA THR A 459 -21.15 -33.24 -5.49
C THR A 459 -20.10 -34.33 -5.42
N PHE A 460 -20.31 -35.28 -4.50
CA PHE A 460 -19.50 -36.48 -4.30
C PHE A 460 -20.42 -37.71 -4.34
N LYS A 461 -19.90 -38.87 -4.75
CA LYS A 461 -20.68 -40.11 -4.84
C LYS A 461 -19.93 -41.30 -4.26
N THR A 462 -20.67 -42.15 -3.55
CA THR A 462 -20.21 -43.48 -3.12
C THR A 462 -21.25 -44.54 -3.50
N THR A 463 -20.86 -45.80 -3.44
CA THR A 463 -21.75 -46.95 -3.54
C THR A 463 -21.42 -47.86 -2.37
N VAL A 464 -22.43 -48.32 -1.62
CA VAL A 464 -22.21 -49.19 -0.46
C VAL A 464 -21.54 -50.48 -0.92
N ALA A 465 -20.37 -50.78 -0.35
CA ALA A 465 -19.60 -51.97 -0.64
C ALA A 465 -19.78 -53.01 0.47
N SER A 466 -19.63 -54.30 0.14
CA SER A 466 -19.64 -55.39 1.13
C SER A 466 -18.45 -55.39 2.09
N THR A 467 -17.55 -54.40 1.98
CA THR A 467 -16.43 -54.14 2.90
C THR A 467 -16.69 -52.97 3.85
N ASN A 468 -17.84 -52.29 3.73
CA ASN A 468 -18.23 -51.25 4.68
C ASN A 468 -18.61 -51.84 6.04
N THR A 469 -18.66 -50.99 7.06
CA THR A 469 -19.11 -51.32 8.42
C THR A 469 -20.54 -50.83 8.62
N SER A 470 -21.43 -51.67 9.17
CA SER A 470 -22.80 -51.26 9.48
C SER A 470 -22.82 -50.04 10.39
N THR A 471 -23.58 -49.00 10.03
CA THR A 471 -23.72 -47.78 10.84
C THR A 471 -25.17 -47.31 10.92
N SER A 472 -25.60 -46.92 12.12
CA SER A 472 -26.93 -46.35 12.39
C SER A 472 -27.03 -44.86 12.05
N ALA A 473 -25.93 -44.22 11.67
CA ALA A 473 -25.91 -42.87 11.10
C ALA A 473 -24.63 -42.69 10.27
N LEU A 474 -24.77 -42.61 8.94
CA LEU A 474 -23.64 -42.30 8.05
C LEU A 474 -23.11 -40.89 8.36
N ALA A 475 -21.79 -40.72 8.35
CA ALA A 475 -21.15 -39.43 8.59
C ALA A 475 -19.93 -39.23 7.69
N ILE A 476 -19.76 -37.99 7.22
CA ILE A 476 -18.49 -37.54 6.64
C ILE A 476 -17.53 -37.30 7.80
N THR A 477 -16.40 -38.02 7.80
CA THR A 477 -15.36 -37.94 8.85
C THR A 477 -14.18 -37.04 8.47
N GLY A 478 -14.04 -36.69 7.19
CA GLY A 478 -13.04 -35.74 6.71
C GLY A 478 -13.08 -35.57 5.19
N VAL A 479 -12.37 -34.54 4.69
CA VAL A 479 -12.17 -34.30 3.26
C VAL A 479 -10.70 -34.53 2.93
N ASN A 480 -10.42 -35.38 1.96
CA ASN A 480 -9.06 -35.70 1.53
C ASN A 480 -8.73 -34.96 0.25
N LEU A 481 -7.60 -34.24 0.26
CA LEU A 481 -7.01 -33.60 -0.91
C LEU A 481 -5.74 -34.37 -1.31
N PRO A 482 -5.84 -35.45 -2.11
CA PRO A 482 -4.67 -36.17 -2.61
C PRO A 482 -3.81 -35.27 -3.51
N SER A 483 -2.53 -35.62 -3.73
CA SER A 483 -1.58 -34.75 -4.44
C SER A 483 -2.11 -34.19 -5.77
N GLY A 484 -2.11 -32.86 -5.91
CA GLY A 484 -2.67 -32.13 -7.06
C GLY A 484 -4.16 -31.76 -6.93
N ALA A 485 -4.87 -32.29 -5.94
CA ALA A 485 -6.24 -31.88 -5.65
C ALA A 485 -6.29 -30.62 -4.77
N ALA A 486 -7.17 -29.69 -5.11
CA ALA A 486 -7.44 -28.48 -4.34
C ALA A 486 -8.90 -28.04 -4.54
N ILE A 487 -9.43 -27.34 -3.55
CA ILE A 487 -10.73 -26.65 -3.61
C ILE A 487 -10.44 -25.20 -3.25
N LYS A 488 -10.67 -24.28 -4.19
CA LYS A 488 -10.31 -22.86 -4.11
C LYS A 488 -11.40 -21.99 -4.73
N ASP A 489 -11.50 -20.72 -4.37
CA ASP A 489 -12.27 -19.70 -5.11
C ASP A 489 -11.60 -19.33 -6.45
N ALA A 490 -12.04 -18.23 -7.08
CA ALA A 490 -11.48 -17.69 -8.32
C ALA A 490 -10.17 -16.87 -8.11
N SER A 491 -9.91 -16.39 -6.90
CA SER A 491 -8.70 -15.68 -6.48
C SER A 491 -7.55 -16.64 -6.14
N GLY A 492 -7.90 -17.87 -5.74
CA GLY A 492 -7.00 -18.93 -5.37
C GLY A 492 -6.85 -19.17 -3.87
N VAL A 493 -7.69 -18.59 -3.00
CA VAL A 493 -7.67 -18.92 -1.55
C VAL A 493 -8.18 -20.36 -1.37
N ALA A 494 -7.64 -21.09 -0.40
CA ALA A 494 -8.03 -22.48 -0.15
C ALA A 494 -9.28 -22.54 0.74
N ALA A 495 -10.26 -23.36 0.37
CA ALA A 495 -11.52 -23.41 1.09
C ALA A 495 -11.41 -24.03 2.49
N ASN A 496 -12.14 -23.47 3.45
CA ASN A 496 -12.36 -24.04 4.77
C ASN A 496 -13.37 -25.20 4.69
N LEU A 497 -12.83 -26.41 4.68
CA LEU A 497 -13.60 -27.66 4.52
C LEU A 497 -14.17 -28.22 5.84
N ALA A 498 -14.00 -27.52 6.97
CA ALA A 498 -14.43 -28.02 8.29
C ALA A 498 -15.94 -28.34 8.37
N GLY A 499 -16.77 -27.51 7.74
CA GLY A 499 -18.23 -27.71 7.69
C GLY A 499 -18.71 -28.92 6.88
N ALA A 500 -17.81 -29.64 6.19
CA ALA A 500 -18.13 -30.89 5.52
C ALA A 500 -18.32 -32.06 6.51
N VAL A 501 -17.69 -32.00 7.69
CA VAL A 501 -17.78 -33.05 8.71
C VAL A 501 -19.16 -33.01 9.36
N LYS A 502 -20.01 -33.98 9.01
CA LYS A 502 -21.42 -34.03 9.42
C LYS A 502 -21.95 -35.45 9.49
N THR A 503 -22.77 -35.71 10.51
CA THR A 503 -23.55 -36.95 10.67
C THR A 503 -24.97 -36.78 10.11
N PHE A 504 -25.44 -37.77 9.37
CA PHE A 504 -26.78 -37.84 8.79
C PHE A 504 -27.64 -38.81 9.60
N SER A 505 -28.17 -38.35 10.75
CA SER A 505 -28.78 -39.18 11.79
C SER A 505 -30.03 -40.01 11.40
N GLY A 506 -30.53 -39.88 10.18
CA GLY A 506 -31.61 -40.71 9.64
C GLY A 506 -31.18 -41.66 8.52
N LEU A 507 -29.92 -41.62 8.08
CA LEU A 507 -29.36 -42.41 6.98
C LEU A 507 -28.44 -43.50 7.55
N GLN A 508 -28.82 -44.75 7.36
CA GLN A 508 -28.10 -45.93 7.85
C GLN A 508 -27.43 -46.65 6.69
N VAL A 509 -26.38 -47.41 6.97
CA VAL A 509 -25.76 -48.34 6.02
C VAL A 509 -25.76 -49.74 6.64
N ASP A 510 -26.33 -50.70 5.94
CA ASP A 510 -26.23 -52.13 6.28
C ASP A 510 -25.63 -52.92 5.10
N PRO A 511 -24.32 -53.20 5.13
CA PRO A 511 -23.65 -53.96 4.09
C PRO A 511 -23.87 -55.47 4.22
N THR A 512 -24.78 -55.94 5.08
CA THR A 512 -25.23 -57.33 5.03
C THR A 512 -26.12 -57.55 3.79
N SER A 513 -25.84 -58.62 3.05
CA SER A 513 -26.57 -58.93 1.82
C SER A 513 -28.01 -59.36 2.16
N SER A 514 -28.99 -58.61 1.65
CA SER A 514 -30.40 -59.00 1.74
C SER A 514 -30.66 -60.22 0.86
N THR A 515 -30.53 -61.40 1.47
CA THR A 515 -30.93 -62.67 0.85
C THR A 515 -32.43 -62.65 0.59
N SER A 516 -32.81 -62.32 -0.65
CA SER A 516 -34.19 -62.28 -1.12
C SER A 516 -34.94 -63.54 -0.71
N THR A 517 -35.86 -63.42 0.24
CA THR A 517 -36.58 -64.56 0.81
C THR A 517 -37.65 -65.06 -0.16
N THR A 518 -37.70 -66.37 -0.32
CA THR A 518 -38.49 -67.04 -1.35
C THR A 518 -40.00 -66.88 -1.15
N SER A 519 -40.72 -66.66 -2.26
CA SER A 519 -42.18 -66.61 -2.35
C SER A 519 -42.90 -67.79 -1.67
N THR A 520 -43.87 -67.47 -0.81
CA THR A 520 -45.06 -68.31 -0.58
C THR A 520 -46.34 -67.47 -0.49
N THR A 521 -47.17 -67.60 -1.53
CA THR A 521 -48.65 -67.63 -1.60
C THR A 521 -49.51 -66.83 -0.58
N PRO A 522 -50.50 -66.03 -1.03
CA PRO A 522 -51.11 -64.95 -0.23
C PRO A 522 -52.35 -65.32 0.60
N THR A 523 -52.69 -64.46 1.56
CA THR A 523 -54.03 -64.30 2.13
C THR A 523 -54.60 -62.91 1.80
N THR A 524 -55.93 -62.82 1.66
CA THR A 524 -56.66 -61.64 1.16
C THR A 524 -57.66 -61.14 2.24
N PRO A 525 -58.25 -59.94 2.12
CA PRO A 525 -57.65 -58.66 2.46
C PRO A 525 -58.33 -58.01 3.69
N THR A 526 -57.66 -57.03 4.30
CA THR A 526 -58.32 -56.00 5.13
C THR A 526 -58.17 -54.64 4.47
N THR A 527 -59.32 -53.99 4.22
CA THR A 527 -59.59 -52.59 3.83
C THR A 527 -58.39 -51.72 3.40
N PRO A 528 -58.38 -51.16 2.18
CA PRO A 528 -57.35 -50.19 1.79
C PRO A 528 -57.48 -48.91 2.61
N THR A 529 -56.53 -48.66 3.50
CA THR A 529 -56.21 -47.30 3.92
C THR A 529 -55.63 -46.57 2.72
N THR A 530 -56.34 -45.55 2.23
CA THR A 530 -55.87 -44.65 1.16
C THR A 530 -54.43 -44.20 1.45
N PRO A 531 -53.51 -44.20 0.48
CA PRO A 531 -52.21 -43.56 0.64
C PRO A 531 -52.43 -42.11 1.09
N SER A 532 -51.82 -41.72 2.21
CA SER A 532 -51.88 -40.35 2.69
C SER A 532 -51.21 -39.44 1.68
N THR A 533 -52.00 -38.67 0.94
CA THR A 533 -51.51 -37.60 0.07
C THR A 533 -50.62 -36.66 0.89
N PRO A 534 -49.41 -36.29 0.40
CA PRO A 534 -48.50 -35.44 1.16
C PRO A 534 -49.17 -34.10 1.46
N SER A 535 -49.25 -33.78 2.75
CA SER A 535 -50.05 -32.67 3.27
C SER A 535 -49.21 -31.40 3.43
N SER A 536 -48.71 -30.86 2.31
CA SER A 536 -47.99 -29.57 2.31
C SER A 536 -48.88 -28.46 2.89
N THR A 537 -48.47 -27.91 4.02
CA THR A 537 -49.27 -26.94 4.77
C THR A 537 -49.18 -25.56 4.11
N THR A 538 -50.31 -24.87 4.02
CA THR A 538 -50.34 -23.54 3.39
C THR A 538 -49.66 -22.52 4.31
N PRO A 539 -48.68 -21.73 3.80
CA PRO A 539 -47.99 -20.73 4.61
C PRO A 539 -48.95 -19.60 4.98
N VAL A 540 -48.75 -19.01 6.15
CA VAL A 540 -49.55 -17.89 6.67
C VAL A 540 -48.79 -16.58 6.39
N LEU A 541 -49.30 -15.80 5.44
CA LEU A 541 -48.83 -14.45 5.15
C LEU A 541 -49.67 -13.42 5.90
N THR A 542 -49.02 -12.57 6.69
CA THR A 542 -49.65 -11.47 7.44
C THR A 542 -49.00 -10.14 7.09
N ILE A 543 -49.78 -9.06 7.20
CA ILE A 543 -49.38 -7.69 6.91
C ILE A 543 -49.94 -6.81 8.03
N ALA A 544 -49.09 -5.99 8.66
CA ALA A 544 -49.47 -5.16 9.80
C ALA A 544 -50.40 -3.99 9.43
N ASN A 545 -50.32 -3.47 8.20
CA ASN A 545 -51.21 -2.44 7.67
C ASN A 545 -51.30 -2.51 6.14
N ASN A 546 -52.52 -2.63 5.60
CA ASN A 546 -52.79 -2.71 4.16
C ASN A 546 -52.87 -1.35 3.45
N SER A 547 -52.74 -0.22 4.15
CA SER A 547 -52.77 1.14 3.59
C SER A 547 -51.66 2.01 4.19
N LEU A 548 -50.61 2.25 3.39
CA LEU A 548 -49.40 2.97 3.78
C LEU A 548 -49.26 4.29 3.01
N THR A 549 -48.53 5.23 3.59
CA THR A 549 -48.20 6.52 2.99
C THR A 549 -46.71 6.78 3.06
N VAL A 550 -46.12 7.24 1.95
CA VAL A 550 -44.74 7.74 1.94
C VAL A 550 -44.73 9.20 2.42
N ALA A 551 -43.81 9.51 3.34
CA ALA A 551 -43.67 10.85 3.91
C ALA A 551 -42.74 11.73 3.05
N GLY A 552 -43.25 12.87 2.59
CA GLY A 552 -42.50 13.80 1.73
C GLY A 552 -42.31 13.27 0.30
N ARG A 553 -41.69 14.07 -0.57
CA ARG A 553 -41.48 13.74 -1.99
C ARG A 553 -40.38 12.68 -2.18
N GLY A 554 -40.71 11.42 -1.89
CA GLY A 554 -39.81 10.27 -1.95
C GLY A 554 -39.01 10.08 -0.66
N GLY A 555 -39.63 9.41 0.31
CA GLY A 555 -39.06 8.93 1.58
C GLY A 555 -39.19 7.42 1.73
N THR A 556 -39.32 6.91 2.97
CA THR A 556 -39.40 5.47 3.28
C THR A 556 -40.64 5.10 4.10
N VAL A 557 -41.07 3.82 4.02
CA VAL A 557 -42.13 3.23 4.86
C VAL A 557 -41.90 1.72 5.05
N ASP A 558 -42.19 1.18 6.23
CA ASP A 558 -42.09 -0.27 6.49
C ASP A 558 -43.36 -0.98 6.00
N LEU A 559 -43.20 -2.06 5.23
CA LEU A 559 -44.33 -2.84 4.67
C LEU A 559 -45.02 -3.74 5.71
N GLY A 560 -44.40 -3.97 6.87
CA GLY A 560 -45.02 -4.70 7.99
C GLY A 560 -45.39 -6.16 7.67
N ALA A 561 -44.78 -6.77 6.66
CA ALA A 561 -45.03 -8.15 6.26
C ALA A 561 -44.32 -9.17 7.17
N LYS A 562 -44.97 -10.32 7.41
CA LYS A 562 -44.44 -11.50 8.13
C LYS A 562 -45.00 -12.77 7.48
N VAL A 563 -44.20 -13.82 7.34
CA VAL A 563 -44.63 -15.09 6.76
C VAL A 563 -44.21 -16.26 7.64
N THR A 564 -45.11 -17.20 7.90
CA THR A 564 -44.78 -18.42 8.66
C THR A 564 -45.28 -19.67 7.95
N THR A 565 -44.63 -20.80 8.22
CA THR A 565 -45.10 -22.14 7.85
C THR A 565 -45.16 -23.01 9.09
N THR A 566 -46.04 -24.02 9.08
CA THR A 566 -46.14 -25.04 10.14
C THR A 566 -45.29 -26.27 9.87
N ASP A 567 -44.78 -26.47 8.64
CA ASP A 567 -43.74 -27.44 8.35
C ASP A 567 -42.39 -26.72 8.12
N SER A 568 -41.38 -27.10 8.90
CA SER A 568 -40.04 -26.49 8.84
C SER A 568 -39.15 -27.03 7.72
N ASN A 569 -39.62 -28.02 6.93
CA ASN A 569 -38.91 -28.46 5.72
C ASN A 569 -39.26 -27.64 4.47
N ASP A 570 -40.39 -26.93 4.46
CA ASP A 570 -40.92 -26.22 3.30
C ASP A 570 -40.02 -25.03 2.88
N LEU A 571 -39.67 -24.97 1.59
CA LEU A 571 -39.01 -23.81 1.01
C LEU A 571 -40.04 -22.68 0.79
N VAL A 572 -40.18 -21.80 1.79
CA VAL A 572 -41.10 -20.66 1.73
C VAL A 572 -40.48 -19.47 0.99
N THR A 573 -41.19 -19.02 -0.04
CA THR A 573 -40.90 -17.80 -0.81
C THR A 573 -42.10 -16.85 -0.80
N VAL A 574 -41.86 -15.56 -0.97
CA VAL A 574 -42.92 -14.54 -1.11
C VAL A 574 -42.65 -13.75 -2.38
N ASN A 575 -43.61 -13.79 -3.33
CA ASN A 575 -43.56 -12.96 -4.52
C ASN A 575 -44.33 -11.65 -4.29
N ILE A 576 -43.69 -10.51 -4.56
CA ILE A 576 -44.26 -9.17 -4.44
C ILE A 576 -44.39 -8.59 -5.85
N THR A 577 -45.61 -8.21 -6.23
CA THR A 577 -45.93 -7.64 -7.55
C THR A 577 -46.55 -6.26 -7.43
N GLY A 578 -46.49 -5.47 -8.51
CA GLY A 578 -47.14 -4.15 -8.57
C GLY A 578 -46.27 -2.96 -8.17
N LEU A 579 -45.02 -3.19 -7.75
CA LEU A 579 -44.06 -2.12 -7.42
C LEU A 579 -43.74 -1.26 -8.68
N PRO A 580 -43.90 0.08 -8.62
CA PRO A 580 -43.61 0.97 -9.74
C PRO A 580 -42.11 1.28 -9.85
N LYS A 581 -41.68 1.77 -11.03
CA LYS A 581 -40.25 1.99 -11.36
C LYS A 581 -39.52 3.05 -10.53
N TYR A 582 -40.22 3.83 -9.72
CA TYR A 582 -39.65 4.85 -8.83
C TYR A 582 -39.62 4.40 -7.36
N GLU A 583 -40.06 3.18 -7.05
CA GLU A 583 -40.00 2.57 -5.72
C GLU A 583 -39.05 1.36 -5.72
N SER A 584 -38.43 1.10 -4.57
CA SER A 584 -37.60 -0.08 -4.31
C SER A 584 -37.88 -0.63 -2.91
N ILE A 585 -37.76 -1.94 -2.73
CA ILE A 585 -37.92 -2.61 -1.44
C ILE A 585 -36.54 -3.05 -0.94
N THR A 586 -36.19 -2.70 0.29
CA THR A 586 -34.94 -3.08 0.93
C THR A 586 -35.25 -4.00 2.11
N ASP A 587 -34.62 -5.18 2.19
CA ASP A 587 -34.74 -6.05 3.37
C ASP A 587 -33.71 -5.68 4.46
N LYS A 588 -33.94 -6.13 5.69
CA LYS A 588 -33.09 -5.83 6.86
C LYS A 588 -32.17 -7.00 7.26
N LEU A 589 -32.09 -8.05 6.44
CA LEU A 589 -31.23 -9.21 6.67
C LEU A 589 -29.83 -8.98 6.11
N ASP A 590 -29.74 -8.52 4.86
CA ASP A 590 -28.47 -8.19 4.18
C ASP A 590 -28.43 -6.76 3.63
N GLY A 591 -29.52 -5.99 3.77
CA GLY A 591 -29.62 -4.61 3.25
C GLY A 591 -29.87 -4.54 1.74
N LYS A 592 -30.14 -5.67 1.08
CA LYS A 592 -30.30 -5.75 -0.37
C LYS A 592 -31.57 -5.07 -0.83
N THR A 593 -31.42 -4.32 -1.92
CA THR A 593 -32.50 -3.49 -2.48
C THR A 593 -32.99 -4.08 -3.81
N PHE A 594 -34.28 -4.34 -3.87
CA PHE A 594 -34.99 -4.96 -4.98
C PHE A 594 -35.87 -3.91 -5.68
N SER A 595 -35.98 -3.98 -7.00
CA SER A 595 -36.80 -3.06 -7.80
C SER A 595 -37.39 -3.77 -9.02
N GLY A 596 -38.47 -3.20 -9.56
CA GLY A 596 -39.23 -3.79 -10.67
C GLY A 596 -40.50 -4.53 -10.24
N ASN A 597 -41.36 -4.81 -11.20
CA ASN A 597 -42.78 -5.11 -10.97
C ASN A 597 -43.10 -6.53 -10.44
N ASN A 598 -42.10 -7.40 -10.25
CA ASN A 598 -42.24 -8.77 -9.74
C ASN A 598 -40.94 -9.22 -9.03
N ILE A 599 -40.97 -9.34 -7.71
CA ILE A 599 -39.82 -9.59 -6.84
C ILE A 599 -40.08 -10.82 -5.96
N THR A 600 -39.30 -11.88 -6.12
CA THR A 600 -39.34 -13.05 -5.23
C THR A 600 -38.34 -12.90 -4.09
N LEU A 601 -38.80 -12.98 -2.85
CA LEU A 601 -37.99 -12.95 -1.62
C LEU A 601 -38.08 -14.30 -0.89
N THR A 602 -37.08 -14.60 -0.06
CA THR A 602 -37.14 -15.71 0.91
C THR A 602 -37.92 -15.30 2.16
N ALA A 603 -38.46 -16.27 2.92
CA ALA A 603 -39.12 -15.98 4.20
C ALA A 603 -38.25 -15.15 5.16
N ALA A 604 -36.98 -15.51 5.33
CA ALA A 604 -36.05 -14.82 6.24
C ALA A 604 -35.89 -13.32 5.92
N GLN A 605 -35.89 -12.95 4.63
CA GLN A 605 -35.82 -11.54 4.21
C GLN A 605 -37.12 -10.79 4.54
N VAL A 606 -38.28 -11.39 4.29
CA VAL A 606 -39.59 -10.83 4.69
C VAL A 606 -39.68 -10.66 6.20
N ASP A 607 -39.24 -11.67 6.96
CA ASP A 607 -39.34 -11.68 8.41
C ASP A 607 -38.36 -10.73 9.09
N SER A 608 -37.20 -10.46 8.49
CA SER A 608 -36.31 -9.35 8.91
C SER A 608 -37.02 -7.98 8.90
N GLY A 609 -38.03 -7.82 8.03
CA GLY A 609 -38.76 -6.59 7.78
C GLY A 609 -38.34 -5.94 6.46
N LEU A 610 -39.30 -5.35 5.75
CA LEU A 610 -39.11 -4.81 4.42
C LEU A 610 -39.40 -3.31 4.42
N VAL A 611 -38.42 -2.49 4.04
CA VAL A 611 -38.56 -1.04 3.92
C VAL A 611 -38.74 -0.68 2.45
N LEU A 612 -39.90 -0.14 2.10
CA LEU A 612 -40.10 0.50 0.81
C LEU A 612 -39.47 1.90 0.83
N THR A 613 -38.71 2.22 -0.21
CA THR A 613 -38.11 3.53 -0.47
C THR A 613 -38.66 4.06 -1.78
N SER A 614 -39.14 5.31 -1.81
CA SER A 614 -39.56 5.98 -3.03
C SER A 614 -38.60 7.09 -3.44
N SER A 615 -38.45 7.26 -4.75
CA SER A 615 -37.75 8.36 -5.41
C SER A 615 -38.69 9.37 -6.08
N TYR A 616 -40.02 9.23 -5.94
CA TYR A 616 -41.00 10.10 -6.59
C TYR A 616 -40.86 11.56 -6.15
N ARG A 617 -40.52 12.45 -7.09
CA ARG A 617 -40.38 13.90 -6.85
C ARG A 617 -41.58 14.73 -7.35
N GLY A 618 -42.59 14.07 -7.92
CA GLY A 618 -43.74 14.71 -8.56
C GLY A 618 -44.65 15.46 -7.59
N GLY A 619 -45.62 16.18 -8.14
CA GLY A 619 -46.63 16.94 -7.38
C GLY A 619 -48.00 16.27 -7.28
N GLY A 620 -48.16 15.05 -7.80
CA GLY A 620 -49.37 14.26 -7.66
C GLY A 620 -49.32 13.32 -6.45
N HIS A 621 -50.33 12.46 -6.35
CA HIS A 621 -50.43 11.40 -5.33
C HIS A 621 -50.68 10.05 -6.01
N PRO A 622 -49.72 9.49 -6.77
CA PRO A 622 -49.80 8.12 -7.27
C PRO A 622 -50.12 7.13 -6.14
N VAL A 623 -50.83 6.08 -6.53
CA VAL A 623 -51.25 4.98 -5.66
C VAL A 623 -50.74 3.69 -6.26
N ALA A 624 -49.81 3.02 -5.58
CA ALA A 624 -49.32 1.69 -5.94
C ALA A 624 -50.10 0.63 -5.15
N THR A 625 -50.48 -0.47 -5.81
CA THR A 625 -51.08 -1.64 -5.13
C THR A 625 -50.12 -2.81 -5.22
N LEU A 626 -49.37 -3.02 -4.15
CA LEU A 626 -48.47 -4.15 -4.02
C LEU A 626 -49.28 -5.40 -3.69
N THR A 627 -49.09 -6.49 -4.43
CA THR A 627 -49.72 -7.80 -4.16
C THR A 627 -48.65 -8.80 -3.77
N LEU A 628 -48.72 -9.28 -2.53
CA LEU A 628 -47.79 -10.22 -1.91
C LEU A 628 -48.43 -11.61 -1.85
N THR A 629 -47.73 -12.64 -2.31
CA THR A 629 -48.22 -14.04 -2.30
C THR A 629 -47.13 -14.96 -1.77
N ALA A 630 -47.38 -15.63 -0.64
CA ALA A 630 -46.48 -16.63 -0.09
C ALA A 630 -46.71 -18.01 -0.71
N SER A 631 -45.63 -18.72 -1.03
CA SER A 631 -45.63 -20.07 -1.60
C SER A 631 -44.66 -20.94 -0.82
N ALA A 632 -45.17 -22.00 -0.20
CA ALA A 632 -44.38 -23.07 0.39
C ALA A 632 -44.19 -24.17 -0.66
N LYS A 633 -42.97 -24.73 -0.75
CA LYS A 633 -42.68 -25.89 -1.58
C LYS A 633 -41.94 -26.95 -0.77
N ASP A 634 -42.53 -28.13 -0.69
CA ASP A 634 -41.92 -29.30 -0.07
C ASP A 634 -40.74 -29.75 -0.95
N PRO A 635 -39.49 -29.71 -0.46
CA PRO A 635 -38.31 -30.10 -1.24
C PRO A 635 -38.23 -31.62 -1.44
N SER A 636 -38.96 -32.39 -0.64
CA SER A 636 -38.99 -33.86 -0.60
C SER A 636 -40.01 -34.45 -1.56
N THR A 637 -41.22 -33.89 -1.63
CA THR A 637 -42.29 -34.36 -2.55
C THR A 637 -42.51 -33.46 -3.76
N GLY A 638 -42.00 -32.23 -3.74
CA GLY A 638 -42.23 -31.24 -4.79
C GLY A 638 -43.62 -30.60 -4.78
N ALA A 639 -44.48 -30.94 -3.81
CA ALA A 639 -45.78 -30.30 -3.60
C ALA A 639 -45.61 -28.79 -3.34
N VAL A 640 -46.58 -27.98 -3.80
CA VAL A 640 -46.58 -26.52 -3.62
C VAL A 640 -47.92 -26.10 -3.01
N SER A 641 -47.87 -25.31 -1.94
CA SER A 641 -49.03 -24.79 -1.22
C SER A 641 -48.91 -23.26 -1.12
N THR A 642 -49.91 -22.53 -1.64
CA THR A 642 -49.85 -21.07 -1.81
C THR A 642 -50.87 -20.37 -0.93
N ALA A 643 -50.43 -19.37 -0.16
CA ALA A 643 -51.30 -18.50 0.61
C ALA A 643 -52.25 -17.70 -0.31
N SER A 644 -53.40 -17.29 0.24
CA SER A 644 -54.21 -16.25 -0.41
C SER A 644 -53.35 -14.97 -0.56
N PRO A 645 -53.31 -14.32 -1.74
CA PRO A 645 -52.62 -13.05 -1.91
C PRO A 645 -53.12 -11.99 -0.93
N GLN A 646 -52.20 -11.19 -0.42
CA GLN A 646 -52.44 -10.05 0.44
C GLN A 646 -52.02 -8.76 -0.28
N THR A 647 -52.74 -7.66 -0.07
CA THR A 647 -52.47 -6.38 -0.77
C THR A 647 -52.06 -5.27 0.18
N ILE A 648 -51.13 -4.42 -0.27
CA ILE A 648 -50.77 -3.15 0.36
C ILE A 648 -51.03 -2.04 -0.66
N THR A 649 -51.82 -1.05 -0.28
CA THR A 649 -51.95 0.20 -1.03
C THR A 649 -50.95 1.21 -0.47
N VAL A 650 -50.09 1.76 -1.32
CA VAL A 650 -49.07 2.76 -0.97
C VAL A 650 -49.40 4.06 -1.69
N ILE A 651 -49.49 5.18 -0.96
CA ILE A 651 -49.80 6.51 -1.51
C ILE A 651 -48.60 7.43 -1.30
N ASP A 652 -48.10 8.06 -2.37
CA ASP A 652 -46.80 8.73 -2.36
C ASP A 652 -46.80 10.08 -3.11
N PRO A 653 -46.51 11.21 -2.44
CA PRO A 653 -46.65 11.43 -1.01
C PRO A 653 -48.13 11.35 -0.57
N GLN A 654 -48.37 11.28 0.73
CA GLN A 654 -49.73 11.45 1.29
C GLN A 654 -50.41 12.74 0.77
N PRO A 655 -51.67 12.70 0.32
CA PRO A 655 -52.43 13.90 0.00
C PRO A 655 -52.64 14.77 1.24
N THR A 656 -52.20 16.02 1.17
CA THR A 656 -52.38 17.00 2.24
C THR A 656 -53.85 17.33 2.39
N ALA A 657 -54.42 17.11 3.59
CA ALA A 657 -55.80 17.48 3.87
C ALA A 657 -56.00 18.99 3.64
N ALA A 658 -57.02 19.36 2.87
CA ALA A 658 -57.26 20.72 2.43
C ALA A 658 -57.83 21.60 3.56
N THR A 659 -56.97 22.06 4.47
CA THR A 659 -57.31 23.13 5.42
C THR A 659 -57.57 24.42 4.64
N ALA A 660 -58.84 24.79 4.51
CA ALA A 660 -59.24 26.00 3.82
C ALA A 660 -58.89 27.25 4.65
N THR A 661 -57.77 27.90 4.32
CA THR A 661 -57.36 29.18 4.91
C THR A 661 -57.38 30.27 3.85
N THR A 662 -58.36 31.16 3.94
CA THR A 662 -58.52 32.31 3.03
C THR A 662 -57.41 33.33 3.22
N THR A 663 -56.61 33.60 2.18
CA THR A 663 -55.75 34.78 2.10
C THR A 663 -56.46 35.91 1.38
N SER A 664 -57.01 36.86 2.15
CA SER A 664 -57.55 38.10 1.60
C SER A 664 -56.43 38.92 0.95
N SER A 665 -56.48 39.05 -0.38
CA SER A 665 -55.79 40.11 -1.11
C SER A 665 -56.84 41.15 -1.51
N SER A 666 -56.56 42.42 -1.22
CA SER A 666 -57.49 43.51 -1.49
C SER A 666 -57.34 44.02 -2.91
N ASP A 667 -58.49 44.14 -3.58
CA ASP A 667 -58.74 44.89 -4.82
C ASP A 667 -58.07 44.40 -6.12
N HIS A 668 -58.72 44.50 -7.30
CA HIS A 668 -60.03 45.10 -7.64
C HIS A 668 -60.99 44.12 -8.34
N GLN A 669 -62.24 44.56 -8.51
CA GLN A 669 -63.39 43.76 -8.97
C GLN A 669 -63.42 43.49 -10.48
N HIS A 670 -64.12 42.44 -10.93
CA HIS A 670 -65.27 42.52 -11.85
C HIS A 670 -65.97 41.13 -12.05
N HIS A 671 -67.27 41.06 -11.70
CA HIS A 671 -68.42 40.34 -12.30
C HIS A 671 -68.21 39.18 -13.34
N VAL A 672 -69.00 38.07 -13.41
CA VAL A 672 -70.27 37.70 -12.73
C VAL A 672 -70.68 36.18 -12.81
N ALA A 673 -71.24 35.66 -11.71
CA ALA A 673 -72.34 34.67 -11.49
C ALA A 673 -72.44 33.22 -12.07
N THR A 674 -73.02 32.34 -11.21
CA THR A 674 -74.03 31.24 -11.45
C THR A 674 -73.65 29.93 -12.17
N ASP A 675 -74.16 28.71 -11.80
CA ASP A 675 -75.00 28.28 -10.65
C ASP A 675 -74.98 26.75 -10.39
N HIS A 676 -75.47 26.30 -9.20
CA HIS A 676 -76.03 24.96 -8.84
C HIS A 676 -75.08 23.72 -8.96
N GLN A 677 -75.24 22.53 -8.33
CA GLN A 677 -75.97 21.92 -7.17
C GLN A 677 -75.35 20.47 -6.98
N HIS A 678 -75.49 19.65 -5.91
CA HIS A 678 -76.21 19.72 -4.62
C HIS A 678 -75.55 18.85 -3.49
N ALA A 679 -76.36 18.37 -2.53
CA ALA A 679 -76.15 17.50 -1.35
C ALA A 679 -76.21 15.98 -1.67
N ALA A 680 -75.87 14.98 -0.81
CA ALA A 680 -75.18 14.85 0.51
C ALA A 680 -74.80 13.32 0.70
N THR A 681 -74.59 12.60 1.84
CA THR A 681 -74.88 12.76 3.29
C THR A 681 -73.88 11.97 4.18
N ALA A 682 -74.30 11.25 5.25
CA ALA A 682 -73.46 10.62 6.29
C ALA A 682 -73.83 9.12 6.57
N THR A 683 -73.08 8.35 7.39
CA THR A 683 -73.37 8.15 8.84
C THR A 683 -72.25 7.35 9.57
N THR A 684 -71.66 7.94 10.63
CA THR A 684 -71.24 7.44 12.00
C THR A 684 -70.75 5.96 12.21
N ALA A 685 -69.91 5.54 13.20
CA ALA A 685 -69.48 6.07 14.52
C ALA A 685 -68.13 5.41 15.02
N VAL A 686 -67.16 6.10 15.66
CA VAL A 686 -66.90 6.34 17.13
C VAL A 686 -65.84 5.41 17.80
N THR A 687 -65.11 5.95 18.80
CA THR A 687 -63.84 5.51 19.47
C THR A 687 -64.04 5.20 21.00
N PRO A 688 -63.05 5.27 21.95
CA PRO A 688 -61.71 4.65 22.13
C PRO A 688 -61.50 3.99 23.55
N THR A 689 -60.30 3.48 23.91
CA THR A 689 -59.78 3.42 25.32
C THR A 689 -58.25 3.18 25.45
N SER A 690 -57.67 3.09 26.66
CA SER A 690 -56.27 3.52 26.95
C SER A 690 -55.57 3.02 28.26
N SER A 691 -54.22 3.05 28.28
CA SER A 691 -53.30 3.44 29.43
C SER A 691 -52.66 2.41 30.41
N GLN A 692 -51.51 2.86 30.98
CA GLN A 692 -50.68 2.43 32.17
C GLN A 692 -49.56 1.37 31.92
N THR A 693 -48.28 1.45 32.36
CA THR A 693 -47.45 2.11 33.45
C THR A 693 -47.23 1.18 34.67
N ILE A 694 -45.99 0.95 35.20
CA ILE A 694 -45.33 1.61 36.37
C ILE A 694 -43.85 1.12 36.63
N ASP A 695 -43.07 2.02 37.28
CA ASP A 695 -41.68 2.08 37.84
C ASP A 695 -40.80 0.88 38.30
N SER A 696 -39.47 1.15 38.34
CA SER A 696 -38.64 1.20 39.60
C SER A 696 -37.27 1.92 39.44
N ALA A 697 -36.72 2.52 40.51
CA ALA A 697 -35.62 3.51 40.50
C ALA A 697 -34.22 2.99 41.00
N VAL A 698 -33.13 3.79 41.10
CA VAL A 698 -32.76 4.58 42.32
C VAL A 698 -31.45 5.45 42.16
N HIS A 699 -31.47 6.72 42.63
CA HIS A 699 -30.35 7.62 43.11
C HIS A 699 -29.19 8.07 42.15
N HIS A 700 -28.99 9.38 41.85
CA HIS A 700 -28.25 10.49 42.57
C HIS A 700 -26.75 10.65 42.16
N HIS A 701 -26.10 11.84 42.09
CA HIS A 701 -26.41 13.22 42.54
C HIS A 701 -25.57 14.32 41.78
N HIS A 702 -26.12 15.54 41.56
CA HIS A 702 -25.52 16.91 41.37
C HIS A 702 -24.19 17.20 40.58
N HIS A 703 -23.89 18.41 40.03
CA HIS A 703 -24.22 19.79 40.45
C HIS A 703 -24.21 20.87 39.30
N HIS A 704 -24.35 22.17 39.64
CA HIS A 704 -24.58 23.38 38.78
C HIS A 704 -23.29 23.99 38.12
N HIS A 705 -23.31 24.88 37.10
CA HIS A 705 -23.75 26.31 37.15
C HIS A 705 -23.98 27.05 35.78
N HIS A 706 -24.37 28.34 35.86
CA HIS A 706 -24.92 29.24 34.81
C HIS A 706 -23.94 30.32 34.25
N HIS A 707 -24.45 31.09 33.24
CA HIS A 707 -24.08 32.46 32.75
C HIS A 707 -23.21 32.58 31.47
N HIS A 708 -23.35 33.60 30.60
CA HIS A 708 -24.51 34.43 30.18
C HIS A 708 -24.18 35.20 28.84
N LEU A 709 -25.10 36.05 28.36
CA LEU A 709 -24.99 37.03 27.24
C LEU A 709 -23.70 37.91 27.26
N ALA A 710 -23.26 38.59 26.19
CA ALA A 710 -24.06 39.28 25.14
C ALA A 710 -23.37 39.47 23.76
N THR A 711 -24.17 39.95 22.80
CA THR A 711 -23.85 40.39 21.42
C THR A 711 -23.23 41.78 21.35
N ASP A 712 -22.56 42.13 20.24
CA ASP A 712 -22.95 43.33 19.46
C ASP A 712 -22.59 43.24 17.97
N HIS A 713 -23.05 44.20 17.15
CA HIS A 713 -22.79 44.35 15.71
C HIS A 713 -21.88 45.55 15.41
N HIS A 714 -21.28 45.59 14.21
CA HIS A 714 -21.46 46.73 13.28
C HIS A 714 -20.96 46.39 11.86
N HIS A 715 -21.41 47.16 10.86
CA HIS A 715 -21.20 46.92 9.44
C HIS A 715 -20.98 48.26 8.72
N ALA A 716 -20.01 48.36 7.81
CA ALA A 716 -19.75 49.54 6.98
C ALA A 716 -18.99 49.20 5.69
N ASP A 717 -19.38 49.88 4.61
CA ASP A 717 -18.94 49.82 3.20
C ASP A 717 -19.08 51.28 2.67
N PRO A 718 -18.71 51.71 1.43
CA PRO A 718 -17.88 51.14 0.37
C PRO A 718 -16.75 52.10 -0.10
N THR A 719 -16.04 51.77 -1.18
CA THR A 719 -15.79 52.74 -2.28
C THR A 719 -15.42 52.07 -3.60
N THR A 720 -15.66 52.75 -4.74
CA THR A 720 -15.55 52.18 -6.10
C THR A 720 -14.81 53.13 -7.04
N THR A 721 -14.00 52.63 -7.97
CA THR A 721 -13.70 53.31 -9.25
C THR A 721 -13.35 52.27 -10.33
N ALA A 722 -13.80 52.47 -11.57
CA ALA A 722 -13.56 51.56 -12.70
C ALA A 722 -13.52 52.32 -14.06
N VAL A 723 -12.75 51.79 -15.02
CA VAL A 723 -12.60 52.21 -16.44
C VAL A 723 -12.19 50.93 -17.22
N THR A 724 -13.01 50.25 -18.05
CA THR A 724 -13.51 50.53 -19.44
C THR A 724 -12.40 50.65 -20.51
N GLN A 725 -12.51 50.33 -21.81
CA GLN A 725 -13.45 49.60 -22.74
C GLN A 725 -12.65 49.34 -24.07
N THR A 726 -13.04 48.68 -25.18
CA THR A 726 -14.30 48.16 -25.78
C THR A 726 -14.00 47.06 -26.85
N SER A 727 -15.02 46.41 -27.44
CA SER A 727 -14.96 45.60 -28.70
C SER A 727 -15.20 46.52 -29.96
N PRO A 728 -15.71 46.14 -31.18
CA PRO A 728 -16.39 44.92 -31.70
C PRO A 728 -16.10 44.54 -33.21
N HIS A 729 -17.03 43.80 -33.86
CA HIS A 729 -17.27 43.55 -35.32
C HIS A 729 -16.63 42.31 -36.01
N THR A 730 -17.23 41.64 -37.02
CA THR A 730 -18.65 41.44 -37.46
C THR A 730 -18.78 40.18 -38.37
N VAL A 731 -19.96 39.55 -38.35
CA VAL A 731 -20.51 38.36 -39.04
C VAL A 731 -20.48 38.34 -40.59
N ASP A 732 -20.21 37.18 -41.22
CA ASP A 732 -21.10 36.46 -42.21
C ASP A 732 -20.57 35.03 -42.58
N PRO A 733 -21.37 34.10 -43.17
CA PRO A 733 -21.13 32.64 -43.01
C PRO A 733 -21.05 31.76 -44.28
N ALA A 734 -20.58 30.50 -44.12
CA ALA A 734 -20.90 29.38 -45.03
C ALA A 734 -20.77 27.97 -44.39
N VAL A 735 -21.92 27.33 -44.13
CA VAL A 735 -22.32 25.94 -44.51
C VAL A 735 -21.46 24.71 -44.09
N HIS A 736 -22.10 23.83 -43.31
CA HIS A 736 -21.82 22.39 -43.00
C HIS A 736 -21.79 21.45 -44.23
N PRO A 737 -21.46 20.12 -44.15
CA PRO A 737 -21.37 19.20 -42.99
C PRO A 737 -20.01 18.43 -42.93
N GLN A 738 -19.76 17.27 -42.31
CA GLN A 738 -20.53 16.26 -41.54
C GLN A 738 -19.59 15.44 -40.60
N GLU A 739 -20.11 14.37 -39.97
CA GLU A 739 -19.44 13.22 -39.31
C GLU A 739 -18.60 13.51 -38.05
N THR A 740 -19.12 13.39 -36.81
CA THR A 740 -19.66 12.24 -36.03
C THR A 740 -18.60 11.35 -35.36
N ALA A 741 -18.69 11.27 -34.03
CA ALA A 741 -17.74 10.62 -33.14
C ALA A 741 -17.86 9.09 -33.06
N ALA A 742 -16.79 8.45 -32.56
CA ALA A 742 -16.85 7.20 -31.80
C ALA A 742 -15.70 7.16 -30.78
N ASN A 743 -15.85 6.35 -29.72
CA ASN A 743 -14.94 6.32 -28.57
C ASN A 743 -14.04 5.06 -28.55
N THR A 744 -12.90 5.16 -27.84
CA THR A 744 -12.08 4.07 -27.26
C THR A 744 -12.33 2.60 -27.66
N GLY A 745 -11.32 1.91 -28.21
CA GLY A 745 -11.36 0.45 -28.39
C GLY A 745 -9.99 -0.24 -28.49
N SER A 746 -9.65 -1.03 -27.46
CA SER A 746 -8.68 -2.15 -27.44
C SER A 746 -7.35 -2.03 -28.21
N LEU A 747 -6.28 -1.68 -27.48
CA LEU A 747 -4.90 -1.96 -27.93
C LEU A 747 -4.54 -3.43 -27.66
N ALA A 748 -4.67 -4.29 -28.67
CA ALA A 748 -4.16 -5.65 -28.63
C ALA A 748 -3.57 -6.10 -29.98
N SER A 749 -2.31 -6.52 -29.95
CA SER A 749 -1.54 -7.16 -31.04
C SER A 749 -0.89 -6.26 -32.12
N ARG A 750 0.35 -6.64 -32.47
CA ARG A 750 1.13 -6.30 -33.71
C ARG A 750 1.70 -4.89 -33.87
N ALA A 751 2.98 -4.73 -33.49
CA ALA A 751 3.95 -3.91 -34.22
C ALA A 751 5.40 -4.35 -33.92
N PHE A 752 5.84 -5.47 -34.50
CA PHE A 752 7.28 -5.81 -34.57
C PHE A 752 7.79 -5.40 -35.96
N ALA A 753 8.99 -4.83 -36.02
CA ALA A 753 9.70 -4.36 -37.23
C ALA A 753 9.07 -3.19 -38.04
N LEU A 754 9.51 -1.98 -37.69
CA LEU A 754 9.87 -0.83 -38.55
C LEU A 754 10.79 0.02 -37.64
N LEU A 755 11.94 0.56 -38.04
CA LEU A 755 12.29 1.20 -39.30
C LEU A 755 13.79 1.01 -39.61
N GLN A 756 14.16 0.64 -40.84
CA GLN A 756 15.56 0.70 -41.29
C GLN A 756 15.66 0.87 -42.81
N GLN A 757 15.91 2.10 -43.29
CA GLN A 757 16.45 2.34 -44.63
C GLN A 757 16.97 3.77 -44.81
N HIS A 758 18.28 3.91 -44.97
CA HIS A 758 19.02 4.76 -45.93
C HIS A 758 20.50 4.81 -45.49
N VAL A 759 21.53 4.65 -46.34
CA VAL A 759 21.65 4.07 -47.69
C VAL A 759 23.11 3.55 -47.80
N ASP A 760 23.30 2.41 -48.46
CA ASP A 760 24.57 1.70 -48.74
C ASP A 760 25.39 2.37 -49.88
N PRO A 761 26.54 1.84 -50.38
CA PRO A 761 27.46 0.80 -49.87
C PRO A 761 28.97 1.10 -50.07
N ALA A 762 29.85 0.18 -49.63
CA ALA A 762 31.12 -0.11 -50.31
C ALA A 762 31.59 -1.58 -50.14
N ALA A 763 31.56 -2.37 -51.23
CA ALA A 763 32.06 -3.75 -51.41
C ALA A 763 31.55 -4.85 -50.41
N SER A 764 30.81 -5.89 -50.82
CA SER A 764 31.20 -7.03 -51.68
C SER A 764 32.29 -7.95 -51.07
N THR A 765 32.17 -9.28 -51.02
CA THR A 765 31.15 -10.23 -51.54
C THR A 765 31.36 -11.65 -50.96
N LEU A 766 30.28 -12.41 -50.71
CA LEU A 766 30.16 -13.89 -50.82
C LEU A 766 31.09 -14.79 -49.92
N ALA A 767 30.72 -16.00 -49.46
CA ALA A 767 29.46 -16.77 -49.55
C ALA A 767 29.31 -17.76 -48.37
N THR A 768 28.13 -18.39 -48.31
CA THR A 768 27.69 -19.50 -47.45
C THR A 768 28.64 -20.70 -47.26
N THR A 769 28.65 -21.30 -46.06
CA THR A 769 28.41 -22.76 -45.86
C THR A 769 28.19 -23.13 -44.39
N ALA A 770 27.63 -24.32 -44.13
CA ALA A 770 27.37 -24.89 -42.79
C ALA A 770 28.50 -25.88 -42.36
N PRO A 771 28.63 -26.25 -41.06
CA PRO A 771 29.89 -26.76 -40.49
C PRO A 771 30.01 -28.29 -40.44
N GLN A 772 31.24 -28.80 -40.35
CA GLN A 772 31.67 -30.03 -39.63
C GLN A 772 33.19 -29.99 -39.31
N PRO A 773 33.74 -30.86 -38.43
CA PRO A 773 34.93 -30.58 -37.62
C PRO A 773 36.19 -31.41 -37.97
N ILE A 774 37.31 -31.10 -37.29
CA ILE A 774 38.43 -32.02 -36.97
C ILE A 774 39.25 -31.44 -35.79
N ALA A 775 40.07 -32.25 -35.12
CA ALA A 775 40.75 -31.91 -33.87
C ALA A 775 42.30 -31.87 -33.93
N ALA A 776 42.88 -31.11 -32.99
CA ALA A 776 44.21 -31.23 -32.38
C ALA A 776 45.50 -31.37 -33.24
N ALA A 777 46.40 -30.37 -33.15
CA ALA A 777 47.81 -30.54 -32.77
C ALA A 777 48.55 -29.20 -32.50
N ASP A 778 49.45 -29.23 -31.51
CA ASP A 778 50.53 -28.32 -31.08
C ASP A 778 50.84 -26.95 -31.76
N HIS A 779 50.78 -25.90 -30.91
CA HIS A 779 51.75 -24.81 -30.61
C HIS A 779 52.96 -24.48 -31.54
N PRO A 780 53.54 -23.24 -31.49
CA PRO A 780 53.20 -22.04 -30.68
C PRO A 780 53.19 -20.68 -31.46
N VAL A 781 53.12 -19.56 -30.69
CA VAL A 781 53.48 -18.15 -31.01
C VAL A 781 52.40 -17.26 -31.66
N GLY A 782 52.02 -16.17 -30.97
CA GLY A 782 51.44 -14.97 -31.61
C GLY A 782 50.21 -14.34 -30.93
N ALA A 783 50.44 -13.29 -30.15
CA ALA A 783 49.52 -12.24 -29.64
C ALA A 783 48.00 -12.25 -29.97
N GLY A 784 47.17 -11.99 -28.95
CA GLY A 784 45.78 -11.52 -29.11
C GLY A 784 44.93 -11.64 -27.84
N MET A 785 44.63 -10.54 -27.16
CA MET A 785 43.65 -10.53 -26.06
C MET A 785 42.22 -10.42 -26.62
N ALA A 786 41.41 -11.45 -26.41
CA ALA A 786 39.95 -11.40 -26.52
C ALA A 786 39.33 -11.44 -25.11
N SER A 787 38.18 -10.79 -24.90
CA SER A 787 37.71 -10.44 -23.56
C SER A 787 37.10 -11.60 -22.76
N LEU A 788 37.40 -11.63 -21.47
CA LEU A 788 36.89 -12.61 -20.48
C LEU A 788 35.37 -12.60 -20.30
N ALA A 789 34.68 -11.52 -20.70
CA ALA A 789 33.24 -11.34 -20.53
C ALA A 789 32.39 -12.46 -21.17
N SER A 790 32.84 -13.02 -22.30
CA SER A 790 32.07 -14.01 -23.06
C SER A 790 31.99 -15.39 -22.39
N GLN A 791 32.91 -15.71 -21.46
CA GLN A 791 32.92 -17.00 -20.76
C GLN A 791 31.99 -17.00 -19.53
N SER A 792 31.91 -15.88 -18.80
CA SER A 792 31.03 -15.73 -17.64
C SER A 792 29.55 -15.90 -17.99
N PHE A 793 29.12 -15.37 -19.14
CA PHE A 793 27.73 -15.43 -19.58
C PHE A 793 27.29 -16.86 -19.98
N ALA A 794 28.21 -17.66 -20.52
CA ALA A 794 27.96 -19.05 -20.87
C ALA A 794 27.78 -19.93 -19.62
N LEU A 795 28.60 -19.72 -18.58
CA LEU A 795 28.50 -20.47 -17.32
C LEU A 795 27.23 -20.14 -16.55
N LEU A 796 26.82 -18.85 -16.51
CA LEU A 796 25.61 -18.43 -15.80
C LEU A 796 24.34 -19.06 -16.40
N ASN A 797 24.22 -19.11 -17.72
CA ASN A 797 23.10 -19.77 -18.40
C ASN A 797 23.10 -21.30 -18.20
N GLN A 798 24.26 -21.93 -18.01
CA GLN A 798 24.32 -23.35 -17.63
C GLN A 798 23.87 -23.60 -16.17
N TYR A 799 24.16 -22.67 -15.26
CA TYR A 799 23.75 -22.77 -13.86
C TYR A 799 22.23 -22.59 -13.69
N LEU A 800 21.63 -21.57 -14.32
CA LEU A 800 20.19 -21.31 -14.23
C LEU A 800 19.30 -22.39 -14.86
N ALA A 801 19.85 -23.23 -15.74
CA ALA A 801 19.12 -24.36 -16.35
C ALA A 801 19.12 -25.65 -15.51
N GLY A 802 19.84 -25.68 -14.38
CA GLY A 802 20.20 -26.95 -13.70
C GLY A 802 19.29 -27.41 -12.56
N HIS A 803 18.65 -26.51 -11.80
CA HIS A 803 18.05 -26.87 -10.50
C HIS A 803 16.68 -26.26 -10.22
N THR A 804 15.68 -27.14 -10.10
CA THR A 804 14.41 -26.87 -9.41
C THR A 804 14.53 -27.37 -7.95
N GLY A 805 14.59 -26.45 -6.98
CA GLY A 805 14.65 -26.78 -5.55
C GLY A 805 14.61 -25.53 -4.67
N HIS A 806 14.14 -25.67 -3.44
CA HIS A 806 14.09 -24.57 -2.47
C HIS A 806 15.50 -24.05 -2.11
N VAL A 807 15.59 -22.77 -1.82
CA VAL A 807 16.68 -22.16 -1.05
C VAL A 807 16.07 -21.63 0.26
N ASP A 808 16.68 -21.97 1.38
CA ASP A 808 16.25 -21.53 2.72
C ASP A 808 17.10 -20.33 3.19
N ALA A 809 16.61 -19.58 4.18
CA ALA A 809 17.14 -18.25 4.49
C ALA A 809 18.41 -18.27 5.37
N GLY A 810 19.60 -18.27 4.77
CA GLY A 810 20.84 -18.00 5.50
C GLY A 810 22.14 -18.06 4.68
N GLN A 811 23.10 -17.20 5.03
CA GLN A 811 24.49 -17.15 4.55
C GLN A 811 24.72 -16.91 3.05
N ILE A 812 24.98 -15.64 2.70
CA ILE A 812 25.93 -15.29 1.63
C ILE A 812 27.15 -14.65 2.29
N VAL A 813 28.31 -15.28 2.19
CA VAL A 813 29.59 -14.73 2.65
C VAL A 813 30.26 -14.00 1.47
N SER A 814 30.77 -12.80 1.72
CA SER A 814 31.41 -11.97 0.69
C SER A 814 32.71 -12.59 0.18
N ALA A 815 32.80 -12.79 -1.14
CA ALA A 815 34.03 -13.19 -1.82
C ALA A 815 34.89 -11.96 -2.15
N VAL A 816 35.62 -11.44 -1.17
CA VAL A 816 36.58 -10.35 -1.39
C VAL A 816 37.77 -10.86 -2.20
N SER A 817 37.98 -10.31 -3.40
CA SER A 817 39.19 -10.56 -4.18
C SER A 817 40.36 -9.80 -3.56
N GLN A 818 41.36 -10.52 -3.06
CA GLN A 818 42.68 -9.98 -2.78
C GLN A 818 43.67 -10.48 -3.83
N ALA A 819 44.52 -9.56 -4.31
CA ALA A 819 45.70 -9.85 -5.10
C ALA A 819 46.95 -9.35 -4.37
N ILE A 820 48.13 -9.76 -4.84
CA ILE A 820 49.49 -9.49 -4.29
C ILE A 820 49.87 -10.46 -3.14
N GLY A 821 51.04 -11.12 -3.24
CA GLY A 821 51.70 -11.69 -2.03
C GLY A 821 52.26 -13.13 -2.07
N LEU A 822 52.95 -13.56 -3.14
CA LEU A 822 54.00 -14.60 -3.17
C LEU A 822 54.03 -15.72 -2.08
N GLY A 823 53.89 -17.00 -2.49
CA GLY A 823 54.71 -18.08 -1.92
C GLY A 823 54.07 -19.46 -1.70
N HIS A 824 54.75 -20.50 -2.23
CA HIS A 824 54.72 -21.92 -1.83
C HIS A 824 53.43 -22.78 -2.04
N GLU A 825 53.61 -23.85 -2.80
CA GLU A 825 52.92 -25.16 -2.70
C GLU A 825 52.71 -25.59 -1.23
N PRO A 826 51.58 -26.25 -0.85
CA PRO A 826 51.35 -27.64 -1.29
C PRO A 826 49.89 -28.18 -1.39
N LEU A 827 49.77 -29.34 -2.05
CA LEU A 827 48.81 -30.44 -1.88
C LEU A 827 47.41 -30.16 -1.27
N LEU A 828 46.36 -30.37 -2.08
CA LEU A 828 45.00 -30.68 -1.60
C LEU A 828 44.74 -32.19 -1.57
N ALA A 829 44.46 -32.72 -0.38
CA ALA A 829 43.90 -34.07 -0.20
C ALA A 829 42.36 -34.02 -0.24
N ARG A 830 41.72 -35.09 -0.74
CA ARG A 830 40.26 -35.24 -0.76
C ARG A 830 39.70 -35.46 0.66
N PRO A 831 38.49 -34.93 0.94
CA PRO A 831 37.51 -35.60 1.78
C PRO A 831 36.54 -36.43 0.91
N GLN A 832 36.22 -37.64 1.39
CA GLN A 832 34.84 -38.12 1.38
C GLN A 832 34.21 -37.54 2.68
N HIS A 833 32.93 -37.20 2.74
CA HIS A 833 31.81 -38.06 2.37
C HIS A 833 30.51 -37.26 2.16
#